data_AF-A0A0F5JYN5-F1
#
_entry.id   AF-A0A0F5JYN5-F1
#
_cell.length_a   1.000
_cell.length_b   1.000
_cell.length_c   1.000
_cell.angle_alpha   90.00
_cell.angle_beta   90.00
_cell.angle_gamma   90.00
#
_symmetry.space_group_name_H-M   'P 1'
#
loop_
_entity.id
_entity.type
_entity.pdbx_description
1 polymer ?
#
loop_
_entity_poly.entity_id
_entity_poly.type
_entity_poly.pdbx_seq_one_letter_code
_entity_poly.pdbx_strand_id
1 'polypeptide(L)'
;MPRAWLAVARRAYATAVVPLSTSANEMPSNDMQVRDTGVQTDWHDPLPGGNASEPGSVTQSAPRDARPSPPAALQGLPSTNSAARQSVDRTSTQRRQFVRASTGDASALPGYARATQSSQNRSAQQLQQIRVRHQRQHSIAAAEAREAREESEAGGEARGSDATPKPRYVSAEVQTGIIPHHDIHNHSIGPGYSHTQIEDFTKTLAQNAYSQLQYFDKAGVKRFVWAPIPTVIVHGKVMLLDPCGNHDHEHDHAHGAGGEGSSSTAAVGSDSTAPQPHGATHADGKPKIATSTYYMNEEYRGGKDMTGEAFDRITSTGVQAYNTSVDWQVGKAHEELAREHPEAAKRIYPSITGVNLADANSVHYVLRLKKEFPNRFFIVGEATSYKEFVDKQNVNYKHIDFSPEAPLNDLLRFLGRAGMPFEWHCDSSDAERCIKEGMPGQGEHRAGIEAMVERHGNTSFIHAHVGGLGKYGPPGDDHEEWIDAMMTKHPHYKVDISWDVVAENYSPHSRLPDNHPGKPADEAARKARIERLATVIRKHPDRFIMGSDALVTRNPESISATYNLYANRPGGGMDPAGKLGLFDYLPPKILTKVLSGNFETVLDKAEADGRRYEAEVMPEDMRSMQAEIVQNSRTPNVWPAV
;
A
#
# COMPACT_ATOMS: atom_id res chain seq x y z
N MET A 1 -52.34 -0.56 -18.97
CA MET A 1 -52.35 -1.49 -17.83
C MET A 1 -52.28 -0.66 -16.54
N PRO A 2 -53.17 -0.90 -15.55
CA PRO A 2 -53.52 0.12 -14.58
C PRO A 2 -52.86 -0.03 -13.20
N ARG A 3 -52.83 1.12 -12.53
CA ARG A 3 -52.47 1.42 -11.14
C ARG A 3 -53.25 0.55 -10.14
N ALA A 4 -52.58 -0.38 -9.44
CA ALA A 4 -53.19 -1.15 -8.34
C ALA A 4 -52.20 -1.73 -7.31
N TRP A 5 -51.06 -1.11 -7.05
CA TRP A 5 -50.06 -1.66 -6.09
C TRP A 5 -49.62 -0.73 -4.94
N LEU A 6 -50.32 0.39 -4.70
CA LEU A 6 -49.96 1.31 -3.60
C LEU A 6 -50.89 1.28 -2.37
N ALA A 7 -51.86 0.36 -2.30
CA ALA A 7 -52.86 0.34 -1.22
C ALA A 7 -52.65 -0.74 -0.13
N VAL A 8 -51.65 -1.62 -0.24
CA VAL A 8 -51.46 -2.73 0.71
C VAL A 8 -50.34 -2.48 1.74
N ALA A 9 -49.44 -1.51 1.51
CA ALA A 9 -48.30 -1.26 2.39
C ALA A 9 -48.53 -0.29 3.57
N ARG A 10 -49.76 0.19 3.79
CA ARG A 10 -50.06 1.21 4.84
C ARG A 10 -50.85 0.69 6.06
N ARG A 11 -50.97 -0.63 6.26
CA ARG A 11 -51.77 -1.20 7.37
C ARG A 11 -51.01 -2.06 8.37
N ALA A 12 -49.68 -1.99 8.42
CA ALA A 12 -48.86 -2.78 9.36
C ALA A 12 -48.04 -1.95 10.39
N TYR A 13 -48.21 -0.63 10.46
CA TYR A 13 -47.53 0.22 11.44
C TYR A 13 -48.54 1.08 12.21
N ALA A 14 -49.31 0.47 13.10
CA ALA A 14 -50.13 1.19 14.07
C ALA A 14 -50.62 0.28 15.22
N THR A 15 -49.71 -0.27 16.02
CA THR A 15 -50.06 -0.73 17.39
C THR A 15 -48.80 -0.98 18.22
N ALA A 16 -48.48 -0.02 19.10
CA ALA A 16 -47.90 -0.18 20.44
C ALA A 16 -47.16 1.11 20.84
N VAL A 17 -47.91 2.11 21.30
CA VAL A 17 -47.37 3.19 22.14
C VAL A 17 -47.95 2.96 23.53
N VAL A 18 -47.09 2.64 24.48
CA VAL A 18 -47.38 2.67 25.92
C VAL A 18 -46.37 3.63 26.55
N PRO A 19 -46.80 4.58 27.40
CA PRO A 19 -45.92 5.62 27.92
C PRO A 19 -45.04 5.08 29.07
N LEU A 20 -43.76 5.45 29.08
CA LEU A 20 -42.87 5.24 30.21
C LEU A 20 -43.07 6.34 31.24
N SER A 21 -43.57 5.98 32.42
CA SER A 21 -43.55 6.81 33.62
C SER A 21 -42.23 6.62 34.37
N THR A 22 -41.64 7.73 34.79
CA THR A 22 -40.49 7.81 35.69
C THR A 22 -40.86 7.40 37.12
N SER A 23 -40.18 6.40 37.67
CA SER A 23 -39.95 6.33 39.11
C SER A 23 -38.66 5.55 39.39
N ALA A 24 -37.72 6.23 40.03
CA ALA A 24 -36.57 5.63 40.69
C ALA A 24 -37.04 4.66 41.78
N ASN A 25 -36.44 3.48 41.84
CA ASN A 25 -36.22 2.76 43.09
C ASN A 25 -35.11 1.71 42.93
N GLU A 26 -34.40 1.58 44.04
CA GLU A 26 -33.20 0.80 44.35
C GLU A 26 -33.20 -0.64 43.77
N MET A 27 -32.06 -1.06 43.23
CA MET A 27 -31.77 -2.47 42.92
C MET A 27 -30.86 -3.07 44.00
N PRO A 28 -31.17 -4.27 44.52
CA PRO A 28 -30.33 -4.99 45.46
C PRO A 28 -29.17 -5.70 44.75
N SER A 29 -28.02 -5.72 45.44
CA SER A 29 -26.84 -6.51 45.10
C SER A 29 -27.16 -8.01 45.12
N ASN A 30 -27.01 -8.69 43.98
CA ASN A 30 -26.95 -10.14 43.93
C ASN A 30 -25.53 -10.58 43.58
N ASP A 31 -24.86 -11.14 44.59
CA ASP A 31 -23.68 -11.99 44.46
C ASP A 31 -24.01 -13.17 43.54
N MET A 32 -23.28 -13.26 42.43
CA MET A 32 -23.30 -14.43 41.57
C MET A 32 -21.97 -15.18 41.72
N GLN A 33 -22.01 -16.26 42.50
CA GLN A 33 -20.91 -17.21 42.63
C GLN A 33 -20.64 -17.87 41.28
N VAL A 34 -19.43 -17.65 40.76
CA VAL A 34 -18.90 -18.37 39.59
C VAL A 34 -18.56 -19.79 40.03
N ARG A 35 -19.25 -20.77 39.43
CA ARG A 35 -18.88 -22.19 39.54
C ARG A 35 -17.76 -22.48 38.54
N ASP A 36 -16.65 -22.91 39.09
CA ASP A 36 -15.46 -23.41 38.42
C ASP A 36 -15.79 -24.77 37.79
N THR A 37 -15.82 -24.85 36.45
CA THR A 37 -15.91 -26.12 35.72
C THR A 37 -14.58 -26.37 35.04
N GLY A 38 -13.67 -27.02 35.77
CA GLY A 38 -12.40 -27.51 35.26
C GLY A 38 -12.61 -28.49 34.11
N VAL A 39 -12.03 -28.17 32.96
CA VAL A 39 -11.74 -29.12 31.89
C VAL A 39 -10.23 -29.08 31.67
N GLN A 40 -9.58 -30.05 32.30
CA GLN A 40 -8.16 -30.36 32.15
C GLN A 40 -7.99 -31.12 30.83
N THR A 41 -7.16 -30.63 29.92
CA THR A 41 -6.76 -31.36 28.71
C THR A 41 -5.28 -31.69 28.81
N ASP A 42 -5.01 -32.94 29.17
CA ASP A 42 -3.68 -33.54 29.15
C ASP A 42 -3.31 -33.86 27.68
N TRP A 43 -2.26 -33.22 27.18
CA TRP A 43 -1.53 -33.67 25.99
C TRP A 43 -0.05 -33.78 26.36
N HIS A 44 0.35 -34.99 26.74
CA HIS A 44 1.75 -35.40 26.76
C HIS A 44 1.86 -36.68 25.95
N ASP A 45 2.66 -36.66 24.89
CA ASP A 45 3.40 -37.83 24.45
C ASP A 45 4.84 -37.43 24.10
N PRO A 46 5.84 -38.29 24.37
CA PRO A 46 7.25 -37.92 24.41
C PRO A 46 7.97 -38.20 23.08
N LEU A 47 8.97 -37.38 22.77
CA LEU A 47 9.93 -37.66 21.70
C LEU A 47 10.99 -38.69 22.16
N PRO A 48 11.45 -39.60 21.28
CA PRO A 48 12.44 -40.61 21.65
C PRO A 48 13.86 -40.03 21.66
N GLY A 49 14.58 -40.36 22.74
CA GLY A 49 15.97 -39.97 22.95
C GLY A 49 16.96 -40.73 22.05
N GLY A 50 17.94 -39.99 21.55
CA GLY A 50 19.14 -40.51 20.91
C GLY A 50 20.38 -40.02 21.65
N ASN A 51 21.10 -40.94 22.28
CA ASN A 51 22.41 -40.73 22.90
C ASN A 51 23.45 -40.39 21.83
N ALA A 52 24.27 -39.36 22.08
CA ALA A 52 25.61 -39.27 21.51
C ALA A 52 26.55 -38.58 22.51
N SER A 53 27.59 -39.33 22.83
CA SER A 53 28.70 -39.09 23.74
C SER A 53 29.59 -37.90 23.36
N GLU A 54 30.12 -37.21 24.38
CA GLU A 54 31.34 -36.39 24.31
C GLU A 54 32.54 -37.25 23.85
N PRO A 55 33.63 -36.64 23.31
CA PRO A 55 34.67 -36.11 24.20
C PRO A 55 35.44 -34.87 23.68
N GLY A 56 36.11 -34.17 24.60
CA GLY A 56 37.52 -33.82 24.38
C GLY A 56 37.86 -32.34 24.27
N SER A 57 38.30 -31.77 25.39
CA SER A 57 39.10 -30.56 25.50
C SER A 57 40.51 -30.75 24.92
N VAL A 58 40.98 -29.84 24.05
CA VAL A 58 42.41 -29.56 23.85
C VAL A 58 42.63 -28.06 23.63
N THR A 59 43.53 -27.49 24.43
CA THR A 59 44.07 -26.14 24.36
C THR A 59 45.25 -26.06 23.38
N GLN A 60 45.42 -24.92 22.68
CA GLN A 60 46.68 -24.14 22.53
C GLN A 60 46.67 -23.15 21.33
N SER A 61 46.68 -21.86 21.68
CA SER A 61 47.54 -20.75 21.22
C SER A 61 48.17 -20.66 19.81
N ALA A 62 48.09 -19.41 19.28
CA ALA A 62 49.07 -18.62 18.50
C ALA A 62 48.73 -18.30 17.01
N PRO A 63 49.30 -17.24 16.39
CA PRO A 63 48.55 -16.14 15.78
C PRO A 63 48.55 -16.14 14.24
N ARG A 64 47.55 -15.48 13.64
CA ARG A 64 47.46 -15.25 12.19
C ARG A 64 47.98 -13.87 11.83
N ASP A 65 49.12 -13.84 11.14
CA ASP A 65 49.60 -12.72 10.34
C ASP A 65 49.56 -13.07 8.85
N ALA A 66 49.52 -12.02 8.03
CA ALA A 66 49.73 -11.95 6.58
C ALA A 66 48.54 -12.23 5.64
N ARG A 67 47.92 -11.12 5.19
CA ARG A 67 47.23 -11.00 3.90
C ARG A 67 48.23 -11.11 2.74
N PRO A 68 47.82 -11.65 1.57
CA PRO A 68 48.41 -11.26 0.30
C PRO A 68 47.41 -10.48 -0.58
N SER A 69 47.93 -9.42 -1.19
CA SER A 69 47.31 -8.58 -2.22
C SER A 69 47.04 -9.35 -3.53
N PRO A 70 46.16 -8.85 -4.42
CA PRO A 70 45.75 -9.55 -5.64
C PRO A 70 46.75 -9.32 -6.79
N PRO A 71 46.86 -10.25 -7.77
CA PRO A 71 47.62 -9.99 -8.98
C PRO A 71 46.79 -9.29 -10.06
N ALA A 72 47.49 -8.43 -10.79
CA ALA A 72 47.02 -7.58 -11.84
C ALA A 72 46.77 -8.30 -13.18
N ALA A 73 45.95 -7.60 -13.97
CA ALA A 73 45.74 -7.64 -15.42
C ALA A 73 46.71 -8.43 -16.31
N LEU A 74 46.12 -9.17 -17.25
CA LEU A 74 46.75 -9.56 -18.51
C LEU A 74 45.80 -9.25 -19.68
N GLN A 75 46.24 -8.30 -20.50
CA GLN A 75 45.71 -7.98 -21.83
C GLN A 75 46.20 -9.03 -22.84
N GLY A 76 45.40 -9.30 -23.88
CA GLY A 76 45.94 -9.47 -25.24
C GLY A 76 45.56 -10.73 -26.05
N LEU A 77 44.58 -10.52 -26.95
CA LEU A 77 44.51 -11.01 -28.36
C LEU A 77 44.12 -12.48 -28.64
N PRO A 78 43.69 -12.83 -29.88
CA PRO A 78 42.70 -12.16 -30.74
C PRO A 78 41.62 -13.12 -31.30
N SER A 79 40.68 -12.52 -32.02
CA SER A 79 39.61 -13.08 -32.85
C SER A 79 40.04 -14.19 -33.83
N THR A 80 39.19 -15.21 -34.02
CA THR A 80 38.60 -15.65 -35.30
C THR A 80 37.73 -16.88 -35.05
N ASN A 81 36.44 -16.87 -35.41
CA ASN A 81 35.92 -17.52 -36.63
C ASN A 81 34.40 -17.69 -36.63
N SER A 82 33.90 -17.50 -37.84
CA SER A 82 32.57 -17.65 -38.35
C SER A 82 32.03 -19.08 -38.35
N ALA A 83 30.70 -19.15 -38.37
CA ALA A 83 29.85 -20.16 -39.02
C ALA A 83 29.70 -21.54 -38.36
N ALA A 84 28.49 -21.81 -37.86
CA ALA A 84 27.64 -22.88 -38.38
C ALA A 84 26.21 -22.74 -37.85
N ARG A 85 25.27 -22.45 -38.76
CA ARG A 85 23.83 -22.72 -38.58
C ARG A 85 23.64 -24.24 -38.55
N GLN A 86 23.07 -24.78 -37.47
CA GLN A 86 22.31 -26.02 -37.54
C GLN A 86 21.05 -25.90 -36.68
N SER A 87 19.93 -25.92 -37.40
CA SER A 87 18.59 -26.19 -36.93
C SER A 87 18.53 -27.53 -36.21
N VAL A 88 17.96 -27.55 -35.01
CA VAL A 88 17.40 -28.78 -34.43
C VAL A 88 15.96 -28.51 -34.03
N ASP A 89 15.10 -28.96 -34.93
CA ASP A 89 13.70 -29.25 -34.73
C ASP A 89 13.59 -30.40 -33.70
N ARG A 90 12.92 -30.16 -32.58
CA ARG A 90 12.52 -31.24 -31.65
C ARG A 90 11.01 -31.17 -31.46
N THR A 91 10.36 -31.92 -32.33
CA THR A 91 8.96 -32.28 -32.33
C THR A 91 8.54 -32.98 -31.03
N SER A 92 7.40 -32.49 -30.54
CA SER A 92 6.44 -33.16 -29.69
C SER A 92 6.13 -34.60 -30.13
N THR A 93 6.33 -35.59 -29.26
CA THR A 93 5.67 -36.90 -29.37
C THR A 93 5.56 -37.54 -27.99
N GLN A 94 4.54 -37.16 -27.21
CA GLN A 94 4.01 -37.99 -26.12
C GLN A 94 2.64 -37.44 -25.67
N ARG A 95 1.58 -37.80 -26.41
CA ARG A 95 0.17 -37.85 -25.93
C ARG A 95 -0.72 -38.39 -27.06
N ARG A 96 -0.64 -39.70 -27.29
CA ARG A 96 -1.70 -40.47 -27.98
C ARG A 96 -1.72 -41.88 -27.43
N GLN A 97 -2.42 -42.06 -26.31
CA GLN A 97 -3.05 -43.31 -25.92
C GLN A 97 -4.14 -42.95 -24.90
N PHE A 98 -5.32 -43.56 -25.05
CA PHE A 98 -6.63 -43.28 -24.42
C PHE A 98 -7.58 -42.36 -25.19
N VAL A 99 -8.11 -42.82 -26.33
CA VAL A 99 -9.56 -42.81 -26.64
C VAL A 99 -9.84 -43.92 -27.66
N ARG A 100 -10.39 -45.05 -27.22
CA ARG A 100 -11.19 -45.97 -28.06
C ARG A 100 -11.97 -46.94 -27.17
N ALA A 101 -13.20 -46.57 -26.82
CA ALA A 101 -14.31 -47.49 -26.57
C ALA A 101 -15.59 -46.68 -26.27
N SER A 102 -16.44 -46.48 -27.30
CA SER A 102 -17.91 -46.54 -27.22
C SER A 102 -18.53 -45.91 -28.48
N THR A 103 -18.72 -46.72 -29.51
CA THR A 103 -19.71 -46.43 -30.56
C THR A 103 -21.07 -46.89 -30.04
N GLY A 104 -21.80 -45.97 -29.43
CA GLY A 104 -23.19 -46.12 -29.02
C GLY A 104 -24.06 -45.13 -29.78
N ASP A 105 -25.13 -45.65 -30.35
CA ASP A 105 -26.09 -45.03 -31.26
C ASP A 105 -26.65 -43.68 -30.76
N ALA A 106 -26.53 -42.64 -31.59
CA ALA A 106 -26.94 -41.27 -31.27
C ALA A 106 -28.13 -40.84 -32.15
N SER A 107 -29.30 -41.41 -31.87
CA SER A 107 -30.57 -40.95 -32.44
C SER A 107 -31.70 -40.99 -31.43
N ALA A 108 -31.63 -40.22 -30.33
CA ALA A 108 -32.79 -39.79 -29.54
C ALA A 108 -32.43 -38.91 -28.33
N LEU A 109 -31.95 -37.66 -28.49
CA LEU A 109 -32.00 -36.67 -27.38
C LEU A 109 -32.14 -35.22 -27.92
N PRO A 110 -33.32 -34.58 -27.80
CA PRO A 110 -33.57 -33.19 -28.26
C PRO A 110 -32.82 -32.08 -27.50
N GLY A 111 -32.06 -32.42 -26.44
CA GLY A 111 -31.41 -31.45 -25.54
C GLY A 111 -30.02 -30.99 -25.98
N TYR A 112 -29.28 -31.80 -26.74
CA TYR A 112 -27.86 -31.53 -27.03
C TYR A 112 -27.65 -30.40 -28.06
N ALA A 113 -28.58 -30.24 -29.00
CA ALA A 113 -28.53 -29.19 -30.02
C ALA A 113 -28.78 -27.77 -29.47
N ARG A 114 -29.54 -27.63 -28.36
CA ARG A 114 -29.77 -26.32 -27.73
C ARG A 114 -28.56 -25.83 -26.92
N ALA A 115 -27.81 -26.74 -26.32
CA ALA A 115 -26.62 -26.40 -25.54
C ALA A 115 -25.47 -25.88 -26.42
N THR A 116 -25.26 -26.50 -27.59
CA THR A 116 -24.26 -26.06 -28.57
C THR A 116 -24.63 -24.74 -29.24
N GLN A 117 -25.92 -24.53 -29.54
CA GLN A 117 -26.38 -23.25 -30.10
C GLN A 117 -26.28 -22.11 -29.06
N SER A 118 -26.51 -22.38 -27.78
CA SER A 118 -26.34 -21.40 -26.69
C SER A 118 -24.87 -21.02 -26.47
N SER A 119 -23.92 -21.96 -26.61
CA SER A 119 -22.49 -21.63 -26.48
C SER A 119 -21.97 -20.83 -27.68
N GLN A 120 -22.40 -21.18 -28.90
CA GLN A 120 -22.05 -20.43 -30.12
C GLN A 120 -22.58 -19.00 -30.08
N ASN A 121 -23.82 -18.80 -29.60
CA ASN A 121 -24.40 -17.46 -29.47
C ASN A 121 -23.67 -16.61 -28.41
N ARG A 122 -23.23 -17.21 -27.30
CA ARG A 122 -22.42 -16.52 -26.28
C ARG A 122 -21.05 -16.10 -26.81
N SER A 123 -20.37 -16.98 -27.55
CA SER A 123 -19.09 -16.65 -28.19
C SER A 123 -19.22 -15.53 -29.22
N ALA A 124 -20.31 -15.51 -30.01
CA ALA A 124 -20.56 -14.44 -30.97
C ALA A 124 -20.83 -13.09 -30.29
N GLN A 125 -21.61 -13.07 -29.20
CA GLN A 125 -21.84 -11.85 -28.41
C GLN A 125 -20.55 -11.32 -27.77
N GLN A 126 -19.70 -12.21 -27.25
CA GLN A 126 -18.42 -11.84 -26.66
C GLN A 126 -17.46 -11.23 -27.69
N LEU A 127 -17.37 -11.82 -28.89
CA LEU A 127 -16.58 -11.26 -30.00
C LEU A 127 -17.09 -9.89 -30.45
N GLN A 128 -18.41 -9.69 -30.46
CA GLN A 128 -18.99 -8.40 -30.81
C GLN A 128 -18.69 -7.32 -29.77
N GLN A 129 -18.73 -7.65 -28.47
CA GLN A 129 -18.33 -6.75 -27.40
C GLN A 129 -16.84 -6.38 -27.49
N ILE A 130 -15.97 -7.33 -27.81
CA ILE A 130 -14.53 -7.08 -28.03
C ILE A 130 -14.33 -6.10 -29.19
N ARG A 131 -15.03 -6.29 -30.32
CA ARG A 131 -14.93 -5.40 -31.49
C ARG A 131 -15.38 -3.97 -31.16
N VAL A 132 -16.47 -3.80 -30.40
CA VAL A 132 -16.96 -2.48 -29.97
C VAL A 132 -15.95 -1.79 -29.05
N ARG A 133 -15.31 -2.52 -28.13
CA ARG A 133 -14.26 -1.96 -27.26
C ARG A 133 -13.05 -1.48 -28.07
N HIS A 134 -12.58 -2.27 -29.04
CA HIS A 134 -11.48 -1.87 -29.92
C HIS A 134 -11.82 -0.62 -30.74
N GLN A 135 -13.03 -0.54 -31.30
CA GLN A 135 -13.46 0.65 -32.06
C GLN A 135 -13.49 1.91 -31.18
N ARG A 136 -13.98 1.79 -29.93
CA ARG A 136 -13.97 2.90 -28.97
C ARG A 136 -12.55 3.36 -28.63
N GLN A 137 -11.64 2.42 -28.38
CA GLN A 137 -10.23 2.74 -28.12
C GLN A 137 -9.56 3.46 -29.29
N HIS A 138 -9.79 3.01 -30.53
CA HIS A 138 -9.28 3.70 -31.71
C HIS A 138 -9.86 5.12 -31.87
N SER A 139 -11.14 5.33 -31.56
CA SER A 139 -11.75 6.66 -31.64
C SER A 139 -11.20 7.64 -30.59
N ILE A 140 -10.89 7.16 -29.39
CA ILE A 140 -10.28 7.97 -28.32
C ILE A 140 -8.85 8.35 -28.73
N ALA A 141 -8.04 7.39 -29.17
CA ALA A 141 -6.68 7.64 -29.63
C ALA A 141 -6.63 8.62 -30.81
N ALA A 142 -7.60 8.56 -31.73
CA ALA A 142 -7.70 9.50 -32.85
C ALA A 142 -8.08 10.92 -32.40
N ALA A 143 -8.96 11.05 -31.39
CA ALA A 143 -9.32 12.35 -30.82
C ALA A 143 -8.13 13.00 -30.09
N GLU A 144 -7.40 12.21 -29.30
CA GLU A 144 -6.20 12.66 -28.58
C GLU A 144 -5.08 13.08 -29.56
N ALA A 145 -4.85 12.29 -30.62
CA ALA A 145 -3.87 12.64 -31.65
C ALA A 145 -4.23 13.94 -32.39
N ARG A 146 -5.53 14.21 -32.57
CA ARG A 146 -6.00 15.45 -33.18
C ARG A 146 -5.81 16.66 -32.25
N GLU A 147 -6.15 16.52 -30.97
CA GLU A 147 -5.93 17.57 -29.96
C GLU A 147 -4.44 17.90 -29.82
N ALA A 148 -3.58 16.87 -29.76
CA ALA A 148 -2.12 17.06 -29.70
C ALA A 148 -1.57 17.77 -30.94
N ARG A 149 -2.14 17.51 -32.12
CA ARG A 149 -1.76 18.20 -33.35
C ARG A 149 -2.19 19.67 -33.35
N GLU A 150 -3.42 19.95 -32.92
CA GLU A 150 -3.95 21.32 -32.79
C GLU A 150 -3.13 22.13 -31.77
N GLU A 151 -2.69 21.53 -30.66
CA GLU A 151 -1.77 22.16 -29.70
C GLU A 151 -0.37 22.42 -30.30
N SER A 152 0.15 21.48 -31.10
CA SER A 152 1.46 21.62 -31.76
C SER A 152 1.46 22.72 -32.84
N GLU A 153 0.35 22.87 -33.56
CA GLU A 153 0.17 23.87 -34.61
C GLU A 153 -0.07 25.26 -33.99
N ALA A 154 -0.78 25.35 -32.85
CA ALA A 154 -0.95 26.60 -32.10
C ALA A 154 0.36 27.13 -31.46
N GLY A 155 1.36 26.25 -31.24
CA GLY A 155 2.68 26.63 -30.72
C GLY A 155 3.72 27.02 -31.79
N GLY A 156 3.40 26.92 -33.08
CA GLY A 156 4.36 26.91 -34.19
C GLY A 156 4.94 28.26 -34.65
N GLU A 157 4.49 29.41 -34.15
CA GLU A 157 4.92 30.73 -34.68
C GLU A 157 6.16 31.34 -34.02
N ALA A 158 6.84 30.66 -33.09
CA ALA A 158 8.06 31.17 -32.45
C ALA A 158 9.28 30.25 -32.72
N ARG A 159 9.75 30.17 -33.98
CA ARG A 159 11.05 29.56 -34.29
C ARG A 159 12.15 30.62 -34.31
N GLY A 160 12.83 30.76 -33.17
CA GLY A 160 14.09 31.48 -33.06
C GLY A 160 14.73 31.21 -31.69
N SER A 161 15.86 30.50 -31.70
CA SER A 161 16.77 30.17 -30.59
C SER A 161 16.39 28.98 -29.68
N ASP A 162 17.42 28.20 -29.40
CA ASP A 162 17.55 26.93 -28.65
C ASP A 162 17.23 27.07 -27.14
N ALA A 163 16.29 27.93 -26.78
CA ALA A 163 15.92 28.17 -25.39
C ALA A 163 14.93 27.09 -24.93
N THR A 164 15.35 26.29 -23.96
CA THR A 164 14.44 25.49 -23.13
C THR A 164 13.23 26.35 -22.73
N PRO A 165 11.99 25.90 -22.97
CA PRO A 165 10.80 26.71 -22.70
C PRO A 165 10.79 27.10 -21.23
N LYS A 166 10.87 28.41 -20.96
CA LYS A 166 10.77 28.94 -19.59
C LYS A 166 9.40 28.53 -19.05
N PRO A 167 9.33 27.89 -17.87
CA PRO A 167 8.06 27.51 -17.27
C PRO A 167 7.19 28.77 -17.09
N ARG A 168 6.00 28.77 -17.72
CA ARG A 168 5.00 29.80 -17.48
C ARG A 168 4.42 29.53 -16.09
N TYR A 169 4.80 30.37 -15.13
CA TYR A 169 4.23 30.36 -13.79
C TYR A 169 2.70 30.42 -13.87
N VAL A 170 2.06 29.46 -13.22
CA VAL A 170 0.60 29.35 -13.10
C VAL A 170 0.07 30.62 -12.42
N SER A 171 -1.03 31.14 -12.95
CA SER A 171 -1.65 32.41 -12.58
C SER A 171 -2.06 32.51 -11.10
N ALA A 172 -2.20 33.75 -10.63
CA ALA A 172 -2.36 34.24 -9.25
C ALA A 172 -3.61 33.77 -8.46
N GLU A 173 -4.21 32.62 -8.76
CA GLU A 173 -5.44 32.12 -8.12
C GLU A 173 -5.20 31.11 -6.97
N VAL A 174 -4.02 31.14 -6.35
CA VAL A 174 -3.66 30.23 -5.24
C VAL A 174 -3.48 31.02 -3.95
N GLN A 175 -4.57 31.59 -3.42
CA GLN A 175 -4.55 32.32 -2.14
C GLN A 175 -4.25 31.42 -0.92
N THR A 176 -4.30 30.09 -1.08
CA THR A 176 -4.00 29.10 -0.02
C THR A 176 -2.73 28.27 -0.27
N GLY A 177 -1.98 28.51 -1.35
CA GLY A 177 -0.79 27.73 -1.75
C GLY A 177 -1.03 26.28 -2.23
N ILE A 178 -2.09 25.60 -1.76
CA ILE A 178 -2.34 24.18 -2.02
C ILE A 178 -3.36 23.98 -3.13
N ILE A 179 -2.98 23.22 -4.17
CA ILE A 179 -3.88 22.81 -5.26
C ILE A 179 -4.76 21.64 -4.76
N PRO A 180 -6.09 21.69 -4.95
CA PRO A 180 -6.96 20.57 -4.62
C PRO A 180 -6.50 19.26 -5.26
N HIS A 181 -6.45 18.19 -4.48
CA HIS A 181 -5.96 16.88 -4.94
C HIS A 181 -6.72 15.73 -4.27
N HIS A 182 -6.34 14.51 -4.64
CA HIS A 182 -6.79 13.26 -4.03
C HIS A 182 -5.60 12.50 -3.46
N ASP A 183 -5.89 11.55 -2.58
CA ASP A 183 -4.88 10.79 -1.88
C ASP A 183 -5.14 9.29 -2.02
N ILE A 184 -4.38 8.62 -2.90
CA ILE A 184 -4.55 7.19 -3.17
C ILE A 184 -4.01 6.29 -2.07
N HIS A 185 -3.12 6.79 -1.20
CA HIS A 185 -2.35 5.97 -0.29
C HIS A 185 -2.27 6.66 1.07
N ASN A 186 -3.07 6.19 2.04
CA ASN A 186 -3.21 6.90 3.30
C ASN A 186 -3.67 5.97 4.44
N HIS A 187 -2.99 6.04 5.58
CA HIS A 187 -3.26 5.18 6.75
C HIS A 187 -3.99 5.90 7.91
N SER A 188 -4.31 7.17 7.71
CA SER A 188 -4.72 8.18 8.71
C SER A 188 -5.67 7.73 9.78
N ILE A 189 -6.65 6.91 9.40
CA ILE A 189 -7.72 6.47 10.28
C ILE A 189 -7.31 5.10 10.84
N GLY A 190 -6.16 5.11 11.51
CA GLY A 190 -5.69 4.00 12.33
C GLY A 190 -6.21 4.14 13.77
N PRO A 191 -6.28 3.05 14.53
CA PRO A 191 -6.59 3.13 15.94
C PRO A 191 -5.42 3.81 16.65
N GLY A 192 -5.55 5.10 16.96
CA GLY A 192 -4.75 5.76 18.00
C GLY A 192 -5.06 5.23 19.41
N TYR A 193 -5.49 3.98 19.52
CA TYR A 193 -6.07 3.42 20.73
C TYR A 193 -5.19 2.32 21.30
N SER A 194 -4.39 2.70 22.28
CA SER A 194 -4.03 1.80 23.36
C SER A 194 -5.32 1.31 24.04
N HIS A 195 -5.79 0.15 23.61
CA HIS A 195 -6.58 -0.93 24.24
C HIS A 195 -7.43 -0.74 25.52
N THR A 196 -7.54 0.41 26.18
CA THR A 196 -8.00 0.41 27.58
C THR A 196 -9.45 0.76 27.81
N GLN A 197 -10.16 1.54 26.98
CA GLN A 197 -11.60 1.79 27.18
C GLN A 197 -12.33 2.21 25.88
N ILE A 198 -12.61 1.25 24.99
CA ILE A 198 -13.52 1.51 23.87
C ILE A 198 -14.75 0.62 24.03
N GLU A 199 -15.89 1.22 24.37
CA GLU A 199 -17.17 0.51 24.49
C GLU A 199 -17.70 0.03 23.12
N ASP A 200 -17.45 0.81 22.05
CA ASP A 200 -17.85 0.50 20.68
C ASP A 200 -16.75 0.91 19.68
N PHE A 201 -15.89 -0.05 19.33
CA PHE A 201 -14.76 0.18 18.42
C PHE A 201 -15.20 0.73 17.07
N THR A 202 -16.36 0.30 16.57
CA THR A 202 -16.87 0.70 15.26
C THR A 202 -17.22 2.19 15.25
N LYS A 203 -18.01 2.64 16.24
CA LYS A 203 -18.41 4.04 16.36
C LYS A 203 -17.23 4.95 16.55
N THR A 204 -16.31 4.54 17.43
CA THR A 204 -15.09 5.30 17.68
C THR A 204 -14.25 5.44 16.40
N LEU A 205 -14.09 4.38 15.61
CA LEU A 205 -13.36 4.44 14.36
C LEU A 205 -14.07 5.33 13.31
N ALA A 206 -15.40 5.27 13.22
CA ALA A 206 -16.19 6.14 12.34
C ALA A 206 -16.10 7.63 12.74
N GLN A 207 -16.15 7.93 14.04
CA GLN A 207 -15.97 9.29 14.57
C GLN A 207 -14.57 9.83 14.31
N ASN A 208 -13.54 8.98 14.42
CA ASN A 208 -12.19 9.35 14.03
C ASN A 208 -12.09 9.66 12.55
N ALA A 209 -12.63 8.79 11.69
CA ALA A 209 -12.69 9.02 10.25
C ALA A 209 -13.31 10.39 9.94
N TYR A 210 -14.46 10.67 10.56
CA TYR A 210 -15.16 11.94 10.38
C TYR A 210 -14.37 13.14 10.89
N SER A 211 -13.83 13.07 12.11
CA SER A 211 -13.09 14.18 12.73
C SER A 211 -11.78 14.50 12.00
N GLN A 212 -11.16 13.52 11.34
CA GLN A 212 -9.95 13.73 10.56
C GLN A 212 -10.21 14.39 9.20
N LEU A 213 -11.45 14.36 8.68
CA LEU A 213 -11.78 15.00 7.39
C LEU A 213 -11.44 16.50 7.37
N GLN A 214 -11.53 17.18 8.52
CA GLN A 214 -11.13 18.59 8.59
C GLN A 214 -9.64 18.80 8.28
N TYR A 215 -8.78 17.81 8.57
CA TYR A 215 -7.36 17.88 8.26
C TYR A 215 -7.12 17.66 6.76
N PHE A 216 -7.84 16.71 6.15
CA PHE A 216 -7.85 16.55 4.69
C PHE A 216 -8.36 17.80 3.98
N ASP A 217 -9.41 18.44 4.50
CA ASP A 217 -9.94 19.69 3.94
C ASP A 217 -8.90 20.81 3.96
N LYS A 218 -8.20 20.98 5.08
CA LYS A 218 -7.10 21.95 5.23
C LYS A 218 -5.91 21.61 4.34
N ALA A 219 -5.63 20.33 4.14
CA ALA A 219 -4.60 19.84 3.23
C ALA A 219 -5.03 19.85 1.75
N GLY A 220 -6.26 20.29 1.43
CA GLY A 220 -6.76 20.33 0.05
C GLY A 220 -7.16 18.98 -0.54
N VAL A 221 -7.18 17.90 0.24
CA VAL A 221 -7.56 16.55 -0.20
C VAL A 221 -9.07 16.39 -0.24
N LYS A 222 -9.62 16.10 -1.42
CA LYS A 222 -11.07 16.00 -1.64
C LYS A 222 -11.61 14.58 -1.46
N ARG A 223 -10.86 13.57 -1.91
CA ARG A 223 -11.18 12.15 -1.82
C ARG A 223 -9.91 11.40 -1.48
N PHE A 224 -10.03 10.30 -0.74
CA PHE A 224 -8.87 9.50 -0.37
C PHE A 224 -9.22 8.01 -0.19
N VAL A 225 -8.22 7.16 -0.37
CA VAL A 225 -8.28 5.76 0.04
C VAL A 225 -7.95 5.67 1.51
N TRP A 226 -8.77 4.94 2.26
CA TRP A 226 -8.48 4.61 3.64
C TRP A 226 -7.86 3.21 3.70
N ALA A 227 -6.55 3.16 3.85
CA ALA A 227 -5.72 1.96 3.89
C ALA A 227 -5.11 1.77 5.30
N PRO A 228 -5.87 1.29 6.29
CA PRO A 228 -5.33 1.07 7.64
C PRO A 228 -4.19 0.04 7.64
N ILE A 229 -3.14 0.26 8.43
CA ILE A 229 -2.02 -0.70 8.52
C ILE A 229 -2.52 -2.02 9.15
N PRO A 230 -2.36 -3.17 8.45
CA PRO A 230 -2.93 -4.45 8.88
C PRO A 230 -2.08 -5.20 9.89
N THR A 231 -1.02 -4.62 10.47
CA THR A 231 -0.13 -5.32 11.40
C THR A 231 -0.41 -5.00 12.86
N VAL A 232 -0.34 -6.00 13.74
CA VAL A 232 -0.44 -5.92 15.20
C VAL A 232 0.82 -6.51 15.86
N ILE A 233 1.36 -5.92 16.94
CA ILE A 233 2.50 -6.52 17.66
C ILE A 233 2.02 -7.75 18.44
N VAL A 234 2.78 -8.84 18.37
CA VAL A 234 2.55 -10.01 19.23
C VAL A 234 3.42 -9.94 20.48
N HIS A 235 4.74 -9.74 20.34
CA HIS A 235 5.69 -9.67 21.46
C HIS A 235 6.58 -8.42 21.39
N GLY A 236 6.41 -7.58 22.41
CA GLY A 236 7.14 -6.36 22.75
C GLY A 236 6.51 -5.86 24.05
N LYS A 237 7.20 -5.09 24.91
CA LYS A 237 6.47 -4.42 26.00
C LYS A 237 5.30 -3.67 25.34
N VAL A 238 4.07 -3.86 25.83
CA VAL A 238 2.91 -3.09 25.35
C VAL A 238 3.20 -1.64 25.69
N MET A 239 3.81 -0.93 24.74
CA MET A 239 4.03 0.50 24.83
C MET A 239 2.71 1.12 24.43
N LEU A 240 2.22 2.03 25.27
CA LEU A 240 1.10 2.90 24.95
C LEU A 240 1.31 3.42 23.53
N LEU A 241 0.37 3.04 22.65
CA LEU A 241 0.50 3.19 21.21
C LEU A 241 0.62 4.67 20.86
N ASP A 242 1.80 5.08 20.41
CA ASP A 242 1.89 6.13 19.43
C ASP A 242 1.87 5.42 18.06
N PRO A 243 0.75 5.48 17.30
CA PRO A 243 0.62 4.76 16.03
C PRO A 243 1.76 5.16 15.11
N CYS A 244 2.26 4.22 14.29
CA CYS A 244 3.35 4.32 13.31
C CYS A 244 3.68 5.76 12.98
N GLY A 245 4.45 6.44 13.83
CA GLY A 245 4.29 7.89 13.83
C GLY A 245 4.86 8.47 12.55
N ASN A 246 4.23 9.53 12.07
CA ASN A 246 4.89 10.44 11.16
C ASN A 246 6.17 10.94 11.81
N HIS A 247 7.17 11.24 11.00
CA HIS A 247 8.19 12.17 11.41
C HIS A 247 7.45 13.46 11.74
N ASP A 248 7.19 13.73 13.03
CA ASP A 248 7.12 15.11 13.47
C ASP A 248 8.54 15.63 13.25
N HIS A 249 8.86 15.97 12.00
CA HIS A 249 10.01 16.77 11.70
C HIS A 249 9.72 18.06 12.46
N GLU A 250 10.28 18.19 13.67
CA GLU A 250 10.68 19.49 14.17
C GLU A 250 11.60 20.03 13.07
N HIS A 251 11.00 20.74 12.11
CA HIS A 251 11.74 21.62 11.26
C HIS A 251 12.33 22.64 12.22
N ASP A 252 13.58 22.38 12.63
CA ASP A 252 14.42 23.31 13.36
C ASP A 252 14.55 24.56 12.49
N HIS A 253 13.55 25.42 12.59
CA HIS A 253 13.62 26.80 12.15
C HIS A 253 14.54 27.50 13.15
N ALA A 254 15.84 27.26 13.00
CA ALA A 254 16.90 28.02 13.64
C ALA A 254 16.91 29.44 13.08
N HIS A 255 15.88 30.23 13.40
CA HIS A 255 15.96 31.67 13.36
C HIS A 255 16.47 32.14 14.73
N GLY A 256 17.78 32.39 14.78
CA GLY A 256 18.43 32.96 15.94
C GLY A 256 17.80 34.30 16.32
N ALA A 257 17.21 34.35 17.52
CA ALA A 257 17.00 35.57 18.27
C ALA A 257 17.67 35.39 19.62
N GLY A 258 18.77 36.11 19.83
CA GLY A 258 19.51 36.11 21.08
C GLY A 258 18.68 36.65 22.24
N GLY A 259 18.78 35.97 23.38
CA GLY A 259 18.26 36.42 24.66
C GLY A 259 19.17 35.91 25.76
N GLU A 260 20.04 36.78 26.26
CA GLU A 260 20.91 36.54 27.42
C GLU A 260 20.12 36.56 28.74
N GLY A 261 20.60 35.80 29.73
CA GLY A 261 20.26 35.91 31.15
C GLY A 261 19.52 34.67 31.70
N SER A 262 19.79 34.15 32.89
CA SER A 262 20.70 34.54 33.97
C SER A 262 20.94 33.32 34.87
N SER A 263 22.11 33.28 35.48
CA SER A 263 22.57 32.31 36.47
C SER A 263 21.78 32.31 37.79
N SER A 264 21.61 31.15 38.42
CA SER A 264 21.66 31.05 39.89
C SER A 264 22.20 29.69 40.35
N THR A 265 22.92 29.74 41.46
CA THR A 265 23.83 28.74 42.03
C THR A 265 23.30 28.12 43.34
N ALA A 266 23.79 26.91 43.64
CA ALA A 266 23.91 26.21 44.94
C ALA A 266 22.61 25.54 45.48
N ALA A 267 22.64 24.39 46.19
CA ALA A 267 23.66 23.80 47.06
C ALA A 267 23.53 22.26 47.22
N VAL A 268 24.56 21.71 47.86
CA VAL A 268 24.89 20.32 48.18
C VAL A 268 23.99 19.70 49.26
N GLY A 269 23.69 18.40 49.12
CA GLY A 269 23.18 17.53 50.18
C GLY A 269 23.32 16.06 49.80
N SER A 270 24.26 15.37 50.45
CA SER A 270 24.55 13.94 50.31
C SER A 270 23.49 13.07 50.99
N ASP A 271 22.96 12.05 50.31
CA ASP A 271 22.70 10.77 50.96
C ASP A 271 22.61 9.62 49.96
N SER A 272 23.32 8.53 50.28
CA SER A 272 23.48 7.35 49.45
C SER A 272 22.34 6.36 49.69
N THR A 273 21.37 6.33 48.79
CA THR A 273 20.57 5.14 48.51
C THR A 273 20.39 5.06 47.01
N ALA A 274 20.67 3.89 46.43
CA ALA A 274 20.60 3.68 44.99
C ALA A 274 19.18 3.97 44.48
N PRO A 275 18.97 4.97 43.61
CA PRO A 275 17.65 5.25 43.09
C PRO A 275 17.31 4.20 42.03
N GLN A 276 16.14 3.57 42.21
CA GLN A 276 15.43 2.96 41.10
C GLN A 276 15.27 4.01 39.99
N PRO A 277 15.32 3.64 38.69
CA PRO A 277 15.17 4.61 37.62
C PRO A 277 13.76 5.19 37.68
N HIS A 278 13.62 6.37 38.30
CA HIS A 278 12.42 7.17 38.24
C HIS A 278 12.21 7.52 36.78
N GLY A 279 11.15 6.97 36.18
CA GLY A 279 10.75 7.31 34.83
C GLY A 279 10.65 8.83 34.71
N ALA A 280 11.22 9.39 33.65
CA ALA A 280 11.13 10.81 33.39
C ALA A 280 9.66 11.24 33.52
N THR A 281 9.40 12.37 34.15
CA THR A 281 8.09 13.02 34.14
C THR A 281 8.14 14.19 33.16
N HIS A 282 7.01 14.53 32.54
CA HIS A 282 6.86 15.81 31.87
C HIS A 282 7.01 16.95 32.89
N ALA A 283 7.28 18.17 32.42
CA ALA A 283 7.37 19.36 33.28
C ALA A 283 6.10 19.62 34.11
N ASP A 284 4.97 19.02 33.74
CA ASP A 284 3.69 19.07 34.46
C ASP A 284 3.51 17.95 35.52
N GLY A 285 4.54 17.15 35.79
CA GLY A 285 4.50 16.07 36.78
C GLY A 285 3.81 14.80 36.31
N LYS A 286 3.31 14.74 35.06
CA LYS A 286 2.77 13.50 34.50
C LYS A 286 3.91 12.53 34.16
N PRO A 287 3.74 11.21 34.35
CA PRO A 287 4.70 10.24 33.85
C PRO A 287 4.95 10.49 32.36
N LYS A 288 6.22 10.69 31.97
CA LYS A 288 6.60 10.68 30.58
C LYS A 288 6.44 9.24 30.15
N ILE A 289 5.34 8.96 29.48
CA ILE A 289 5.15 7.68 28.81
C ILE A 289 6.33 7.56 27.86
N ALA A 290 7.20 6.57 28.09
CA ALA A 290 8.26 6.32 27.14
C ALA A 290 7.60 6.02 25.79
N THR A 291 7.73 6.93 24.84
CA THR A 291 7.28 6.77 23.46
C THR A 291 8.36 5.97 22.74
N SER A 292 8.47 4.67 23.00
CA SER A 292 9.24 3.82 22.10
C SER A 292 8.29 3.33 21.03
N THR A 293 8.59 3.69 19.79
CA THR A 293 7.77 3.29 18.65
C THR A 293 7.94 1.80 18.33
N TYR A 294 6.92 1.29 17.63
CA TYR A 294 6.46 -0.10 17.57
C TYR A 294 7.46 -1.10 16.93
N TYR A 295 8.33 -0.67 16.00
CA TYR A 295 9.24 -1.58 15.27
C TYR A 295 10.69 -1.07 15.17
N MET A 296 10.99 0.14 15.66
CA MET A 296 12.30 0.78 15.50
C MET A 296 12.56 1.70 16.68
N ASN A 297 13.82 1.78 17.13
CA ASN A 297 14.19 2.72 18.18
C ASN A 297 14.02 4.16 17.67
N GLU A 298 13.55 5.06 18.55
CA GLU A 298 13.24 6.46 18.23
C GLU A 298 14.42 7.19 17.60
N GLU A 299 15.66 6.82 17.92
CA GLU A 299 16.84 7.43 17.30
C GLU A 299 16.90 7.23 15.77
N TYR A 300 16.65 6.02 15.25
CA TYR A 300 16.67 5.74 13.80
C TYR A 300 15.43 6.28 13.09
N ARG A 301 14.34 6.39 13.85
CA ARG A 301 13.14 7.07 13.41
C ARG A 301 13.37 8.57 13.31
N GLY A 302 14.09 9.19 14.24
CA GLY A 302 14.51 10.60 14.20
C GLY A 302 15.58 10.92 13.17
N GLY A 303 15.87 10.00 12.24
CA GLY A 303 16.81 10.23 11.15
C GLY A 303 18.26 9.85 11.45
N LYS A 304 18.55 9.18 12.59
CA LYS A 304 19.87 8.55 12.77
C LYS A 304 20.08 7.50 11.69
N ASP A 305 21.27 7.50 11.10
CA ASP A 305 21.66 6.52 10.09
C ASP A 305 21.47 5.09 10.61
N MET A 306 20.83 4.27 9.78
CA MET A 306 20.63 2.86 10.05
C MET A 306 21.92 2.09 9.76
N THR A 307 22.42 1.36 10.75
CA THR A 307 23.59 0.47 10.57
C THR A 307 23.12 -0.97 10.37
N GLY A 308 23.99 -1.82 9.82
CA GLY A 308 23.72 -3.26 9.73
C GLY A 308 23.42 -3.91 11.09
N GLU A 309 24.15 -3.52 12.14
CA GLU A 309 23.92 -3.99 13.51
C GLU A 309 22.55 -3.54 14.05
N ALA A 310 22.17 -2.28 13.80
CA ALA A 310 20.86 -1.77 14.18
C ALA A 310 19.74 -2.51 13.45
N PHE A 311 19.92 -2.78 12.15
CA PHE A 311 19.01 -3.58 11.35
C PHE A 311 18.82 -5.00 11.90
N ASP A 312 19.91 -5.70 12.20
CA ASP A 312 19.88 -7.06 12.74
C ASP A 312 19.20 -7.08 14.12
N ARG A 313 19.48 -6.09 14.96
CA ARG A 313 18.82 -5.96 16.27
C ARG A 313 17.32 -5.71 16.12
N ILE A 314 16.92 -4.76 15.26
CA ILE A 314 15.51 -4.42 15.05
C ILE A 314 14.73 -5.63 14.54
N THR A 315 15.27 -6.34 13.54
CA THR A 315 14.60 -7.49 12.93
C THR A 315 14.59 -8.73 13.80
N SER A 316 15.55 -8.89 14.71
CA SER A 316 15.54 -10.01 15.69
C SER A 316 14.59 -9.78 16.87
N THR A 317 14.29 -8.52 17.22
CA THR A 317 13.39 -8.20 18.35
C THR A 317 11.94 -7.93 17.96
N GLY A 318 11.69 -7.44 16.75
CA GLY A 318 10.35 -7.09 16.30
C GLY A 318 9.55 -8.32 15.91
N VAL A 319 8.39 -8.50 16.52
CA VAL A 319 7.45 -9.58 16.20
C VAL A 319 6.09 -8.99 15.88
N GLN A 320 5.78 -8.93 14.59
CA GLN A 320 4.51 -8.44 14.06
C GLN A 320 3.64 -9.63 13.62
N ALA A 321 2.36 -9.58 13.95
CA ALA A 321 1.33 -10.40 13.34
C ALA A 321 0.47 -9.59 12.39
N TYR A 322 -0.15 -10.30 11.47
CA TYR A 322 -1.06 -9.75 10.50
C TYR A 322 -2.50 -9.83 11.03
N ASN A 323 -3.12 -8.68 11.24
CA ASN A 323 -4.49 -8.49 11.68
C ASN A 323 -5.45 -8.48 10.48
N THR A 324 -5.92 -9.66 10.12
CA THR A 324 -6.95 -9.83 9.09
C THR A 324 -8.33 -9.32 9.51
N SER A 325 -8.54 -8.89 10.76
CA SER A 325 -9.84 -8.33 11.19
C SER A 325 -10.00 -6.85 10.89
N VAL A 326 -8.92 -6.15 10.51
CA VAL A 326 -8.91 -4.71 10.27
C VAL A 326 -9.93 -4.31 9.20
N ASP A 327 -10.03 -5.07 8.10
CA ASP A 327 -10.94 -4.73 7.00
C ASP A 327 -12.40 -4.86 7.43
N TRP A 328 -12.73 -5.83 8.29
CA TRP A 328 -14.09 -5.94 8.82
C TRP A 328 -14.45 -4.74 9.70
N GLN A 329 -13.52 -4.30 10.53
CA GLN A 329 -13.70 -3.12 11.40
C GLN A 329 -13.89 -1.84 10.56
N VAL A 330 -13.09 -1.68 9.50
CA VAL A 330 -13.22 -0.57 8.55
C VAL A 330 -14.54 -0.64 7.79
N GLY A 331 -14.96 -1.84 7.37
CA GLY A 331 -16.26 -2.04 6.72
C GLY A 331 -17.41 -1.56 7.60
N LYS A 332 -17.40 -1.95 8.89
CA LYS A 332 -18.39 -1.49 9.88
C LYS A 332 -18.32 0.01 10.14
N ALA A 333 -17.13 0.56 10.31
CA ALA A 333 -16.96 1.99 10.59
C ALA A 333 -17.40 2.84 9.40
N HIS A 334 -17.11 2.41 8.17
CA HIS A 334 -17.58 3.09 6.97
C HIS A 334 -19.11 2.96 6.79
N GLU A 335 -19.70 1.82 7.17
CA GLU A 335 -21.15 1.65 7.22
C GLU A 335 -21.80 2.67 8.16
N GLU A 336 -21.28 2.79 9.37
CA GLU A 336 -21.71 3.76 10.38
C GLU A 336 -21.53 5.21 9.87
N LEU A 337 -20.37 5.53 9.29
CA LEU A 337 -20.11 6.84 8.72
C LEU A 337 -21.09 7.19 7.60
N ALA A 338 -21.44 6.24 6.73
CA ALA A 338 -22.40 6.50 5.67
C ALA A 338 -23.83 6.70 6.19
N ARG A 339 -24.16 6.11 7.34
CA ARG A 339 -25.44 6.29 8.01
C ARG A 339 -25.54 7.67 8.68
N GLU A 340 -24.48 8.12 9.36
CA GLU A 340 -24.50 9.36 10.15
C GLU A 340 -24.03 10.58 9.35
N HIS A 341 -23.09 10.39 8.42
CA HIS A 341 -22.42 11.43 7.64
C HIS A 341 -22.25 11.00 6.16
N PRO A 342 -23.34 10.85 5.38
CA PRO A 342 -23.30 10.29 4.03
C PRO A 342 -22.38 11.05 3.06
N GLU A 343 -22.28 12.38 3.15
CA GLU A 343 -21.38 13.16 2.29
C GLU A 343 -19.90 12.97 2.64
N ALA A 344 -19.60 12.73 3.92
CA ALA A 344 -18.26 12.37 4.35
C ALA A 344 -17.86 10.99 3.81
N ALA A 345 -18.75 9.99 3.95
CA ALA A 345 -18.49 8.63 3.47
C ALA A 345 -18.18 8.57 1.96
N LYS A 346 -18.84 9.39 1.12
CA LYS A 346 -18.55 9.46 -0.33
C LYS A 346 -17.12 9.90 -0.67
N ARG A 347 -16.41 10.53 0.27
CA ARG A 347 -15.03 10.99 0.10
C ARG A 347 -14.01 9.91 0.46
N ILE A 348 -14.44 8.84 1.12
CA ILE A 348 -13.56 7.81 1.66
C ILE A 348 -13.74 6.52 0.86
N TYR A 349 -12.63 5.97 0.40
CA TYR A 349 -12.57 4.68 -0.29
C TYR A 349 -11.93 3.64 0.64
N PRO A 350 -12.70 2.85 1.39
CA PRO A 350 -12.14 1.78 2.19
C PRO A 350 -11.36 0.80 1.32
N SER A 351 -10.14 0.51 1.73
CA SER A 351 -9.34 -0.52 1.10
C SER A 351 -9.26 -1.78 1.95
N ILE A 352 -9.07 -2.90 1.28
CA ILE A 352 -8.77 -4.19 1.92
C ILE A 352 -7.26 -4.26 2.10
N THR A 353 -6.78 -4.08 3.33
CA THR A 353 -5.36 -4.13 3.68
C THR A 353 -5.03 -5.41 4.43
N GLY A 354 -5.99 -6.03 5.12
CA GLY A 354 -5.83 -7.21 5.96
C GLY A 354 -5.77 -8.54 5.21
N VAL A 355 -5.57 -8.55 3.89
CA VAL A 355 -5.50 -9.79 3.09
C VAL A 355 -4.09 -10.39 3.12
N ASN A 356 -3.96 -11.61 3.66
CA ASN A 356 -2.66 -12.30 3.65
C ASN A 356 -2.33 -12.79 2.23
N LEU A 357 -1.31 -12.18 1.61
CA LEU A 357 -0.90 -12.47 0.23
C LEU A 357 -0.32 -13.89 0.05
N ALA A 358 0.12 -14.54 1.13
CA ALA A 358 0.60 -15.92 1.12
C ALA A 358 -0.52 -16.95 1.40
N ASP A 359 -1.75 -16.51 1.69
CA ASP A 359 -2.87 -17.42 1.98
C ASP A 359 -3.62 -17.80 0.68
N ALA A 360 -3.71 -19.09 0.41
CA ALA A 360 -4.51 -19.65 -0.68
C ALA A 360 -6.01 -19.35 -0.54
N ASN A 361 -6.48 -18.96 0.65
CA ASN A 361 -7.86 -18.56 0.92
C ASN A 361 -8.09 -17.05 0.84
N SER A 362 -7.12 -16.25 0.39
CA SER A 362 -7.24 -14.79 0.24
C SER A 362 -8.47 -14.36 -0.59
N VAL A 363 -8.83 -15.13 -1.64
CA VAL A 363 -10.06 -14.88 -2.41
C VAL A 363 -11.32 -15.07 -1.57
N HIS A 364 -11.35 -16.10 -0.70
CA HIS A 364 -12.49 -16.36 0.18
C HIS A 364 -12.69 -15.20 1.17
N TYR A 365 -11.58 -14.67 1.68
CA TYR A 365 -11.56 -13.52 2.56
C TYR A 365 -12.18 -12.29 1.90
N VAL A 366 -11.73 -11.93 0.69
CA VAL A 366 -12.28 -10.77 -0.04
C VAL A 366 -13.76 -10.98 -0.37
N LEU A 367 -14.16 -12.17 -0.81
CA LEU A 367 -15.57 -12.48 -1.09
C LEU A 367 -16.47 -12.36 0.15
N ARG A 368 -15.98 -12.77 1.33
CA ARG A 368 -16.70 -12.58 2.59
C ARG A 368 -16.93 -11.10 2.87
N LEU A 369 -15.90 -10.28 2.74
CA LEU A 369 -16.00 -8.83 2.94
C LEU A 369 -16.99 -8.20 1.96
N LYS A 370 -16.95 -8.56 0.67
CA LYS A 370 -17.89 -8.03 -0.33
C LYS A 370 -19.34 -8.49 -0.10
N LYS A 371 -19.54 -9.71 0.40
CA LYS A 371 -20.88 -10.20 0.80
C LYS A 371 -21.42 -9.44 2.00
N GLU A 372 -20.58 -9.19 3.00
CA GLU A 372 -20.99 -8.53 4.24
C GLU A 372 -21.14 -7.01 4.09
N PHE A 373 -20.28 -6.40 3.27
CA PHE A 373 -20.22 -4.96 3.02
C PHE A 373 -20.36 -4.66 1.51
N PRO A 374 -21.56 -4.87 0.93
CA PRO A 374 -21.77 -4.68 -0.50
C PRO A 374 -21.55 -3.21 -0.90
N ASN A 375 -20.92 -3.00 -2.06
CA ASN A 375 -20.59 -1.70 -2.63
C ASN A 375 -19.68 -0.83 -1.72
N ARG A 376 -18.76 -1.44 -0.96
CA ARG A 376 -17.86 -0.73 -0.04
C ARG A 376 -16.40 -0.84 -0.42
N PHE A 377 -15.91 -2.06 -0.62
CA PHE A 377 -14.52 -2.32 -0.96
C PHE A 377 -14.33 -2.43 -2.47
N PHE A 378 -13.63 -1.46 -3.04
CA PHE A 378 -13.34 -1.42 -4.49
C PHE A 378 -11.87 -1.56 -4.80
N ILE A 379 -10.99 -1.53 -3.81
CA ILE A 379 -9.53 -1.62 -3.94
C ILE A 379 -8.98 -2.60 -2.89
N VAL A 380 -7.90 -3.27 -3.24
CA VAL A 380 -7.07 -4.05 -2.31
C VAL A 380 -5.72 -3.36 -2.22
N GLY A 381 -5.30 -3.05 -1.01
CA GLY A 381 -4.05 -2.34 -0.71
C GLY A 381 -4.17 -1.57 0.60
N GLU A 382 -3.14 -1.19 1.31
CA GLU A 382 -1.73 -1.48 1.18
C GLU A 382 -1.42 -3.00 1.24
N ALA A 383 -1.06 -3.59 0.11
CA ALA A 383 -0.69 -4.99 0.03
C ALA A 383 0.84 -5.11 0.12
N THR A 384 1.35 -5.55 1.27
CA THR A 384 2.78 -5.44 1.58
C THR A 384 3.57 -6.70 1.22
N SER A 385 4.66 -6.57 0.45
CA SER A 385 5.61 -7.66 0.14
C SER A 385 7.04 -7.14 -0.01
N TYR A 386 8.06 -7.87 0.45
CA TYR A 386 9.47 -7.41 0.39
C TYR A 386 9.63 -5.98 0.90
N LYS A 387 9.03 -5.66 2.05
CA LYS A 387 9.12 -4.33 2.66
C LYS A 387 10.08 -4.35 3.83
N GLU A 388 11.24 -3.71 3.65
CA GLU A 388 12.31 -3.49 4.65
C GLU A 388 12.33 -4.49 5.82
N PHE A 389 12.16 -3.99 7.05
CA PHE A 389 12.09 -4.80 8.28
C PHE A 389 10.73 -5.49 8.43
N VAL A 390 9.68 -4.97 7.79
CA VAL A 390 8.29 -5.45 7.95
C VAL A 390 8.17 -6.90 7.53
N ASP A 391 8.75 -7.27 6.38
CA ASP A 391 8.73 -8.64 5.87
C ASP A 391 9.49 -9.61 6.79
N LYS A 392 10.53 -9.14 7.49
CA LYS A 392 11.34 -9.96 8.40
C LYS A 392 10.71 -10.13 9.77
N GLN A 393 9.94 -9.15 10.22
CA GLN A 393 9.30 -9.13 11.53
C GLN A 393 7.93 -9.81 11.53
N ASN A 394 7.34 -10.07 10.35
CA ASN A 394 6.03 -10.71 10.26
C ASN A 394 6.10 -12.22 10.58
N VAL A 395 5.28 -12.69 11.51
CA VAL A 395 5.21 -14.11 11.88
C VAL A 395 4.17 -14.90 11.10
N ASN A 396 3.20 -14.23 10.48
CA ASN A 396 2.10 -14.88 9.77
C ASN A 396 2.44 -15.23 8.33
N TYR A 397 3.36 -14.49 7.72
CA TYR A 397 3.94 -14.84 6.43
C TYR A 397 5.39 -14.38 6.40
N LYS A 398 6.21 -15.10 5.63
CA LYS A 398 7.58 -14.70 5.32
C LYS A 398 7.73 -14.74 3.82
N HIS A 399 8.27 -13.67 3.24
CA HIS A 399 8.71 -13.60 1.84
C HIS A 399 7.61 -14.01 0.86
N ILE A 400 6.70 -13.07 0.55
CA ILE A 400 5.69 -13.28 -0.49
C ILE A 400 6.39 -13.67 -1.79
N ASP A 401 6.06 -14.85 -2.31
CA ASP A 401 6.68 -15.40 -3.51
C ASP A 401 6.05 -14.82 -4.78
N PHE A 402 6.88 -14.47 -5.76
CA PHE A 402 6.45 -14.05 -7.10
C PHE A 402 6.45 -15.19 -8.13
N SER A 403 6.68 -16.44 -7.71
CA SER A 403 6.58 -17.60 -8.59
C SER A 403 5.17 -17.75 -9.18
N PRO A 404 5.03 -18.43 -10.33
CA PRO A 404 3.71 -18.72 -10.91
C PRO A 404 2.79 -19.54 -10.00
N GLU A 405 3.35 -20.31 -9.07
CA GLU A 405 2.62 -21.19 -8.14
C GLU A 405 2.19 -20.47 -6.85
N ALA A 406 2.68 -19.25 -6.62
CA ALA A 406 2.39 -18.51 -5.40
C ALA A 406 0.87 -18.21 -5.25
N PRO A 407 0.29 -18.35 -4.03
CA PRO A 407 -1.12 -18.05 -3.74
C PRO A 407 -1.58 -16.66 -4.18
N LEU A 408 -0.68 -15.69 -4.17
CA LEU A 408 -0.93 -14.33 -4.65
C LEU A 408 -1.51 -14.30 -6.08
N ASN A 409 -1.12 -15.22 -6.96
CA ASN A 409 -1.62 -15.25 -8.33
C ASN A 409 -3.13 -15.52 -8.40
N ASP A 410 -3.70 -16.24 -7.43
CA ASP A 410 -5.15 -16.52 -7.39
C ASP A 410 -5.92 -15.27 -6.99
N LEU A 411 -5.40 -14.54 -5.99
CA LEU A 411 -5.91 -13.23 -5.60
C LEU A 411 -5.86 -12.27 -6.79
N LEU A 412 -4.71 -12.10 -7.45
CA LEU A 412 -4.56 -11.16 -8.56
C LEU A 412 -5.49 -11.48 -9.73
N ARG A 413 -5.67 -12.76 -10.10
CA ARG A 413 -6.66 -13.17 -11.13
C ARG A 413 -8.08 -12.81 -10.72
N PHE A 414 -8.42 -13.02 -9.45
CA PHE A 414 -9.71 -12.61 -8.90
C PHE A 414 -9.90 -11.09 -8.98
N LEU A 415 -8.92 -10.30 -8.56
CA LEU A 415 -9.00 -8.83 -8.58
C LEU A 415 -9.20 -8.28 -9.99
N GLY A 416 -8.45 -8.79 -10.98
CA GLY A 416 -8.63 -8.41 -12.39
C GLY A 416 -10.03 -8.74 -12.93
N ARG A 417 -10.63 -9.85 -12.48
CA ARG A 417 -12.01 -10.22 -12.84
C ARG A 417 -13.06 -9.35 -12.11
N ALA A 418 -12.82 -9.01 -10.85
CA ALA A 418 -13.68 -8.14 -10.05
C ALA A 418 -13.54 -6.65 -10.40
N GLY A 419 -12.52 -6.29 -11.19
CA GLY A 419 -12.20 -4.90 -11.54
C GLY A 419 -11.63 -4.08 -10.38
N MET A 420 -11.03 -4.75 -9.39
CA MET A 420 -10.42 -4.09 -8.23
C MET A 420 -8.94 -3.82 -8.50
N PRO A 421 -8.44 -2.58 -8.40
CA PRO A 421 -7.01 -2.32 -8.43
C PRO A 421 -6.32 -2.95 -7.23
N PHE A 422 -5.05 -3.28 -7.44
CA PHE A 422 -4.11 -3.78 -6.44
C PHE A 422 -3.07 -2.71 -6.17
N GLU A 423 -3.24 -2.00 -5.06
CA GLU A 423 -2.26 -1.07 -4.53
C GLU A 423 -1.23 -1.83 -3.72
N TRP A 424 -0.01 -1.78 -4.22
CA TRP A 424 1.04 -2.73 -3.91
C TRP A 424 2.21 -2.01 -3.27
N HIS A 425 2.45 -2.33 -2.01
CA HIS A 425 3.53 -1.77 -1.22
C HIS A 425 4.70 -2.76 -1.19
N CYS A 426 5.64 -2.55 -2.10
CA CYS A 426 6.77 -3.45 -2.28
C CYS A 426 8.02 -2.66 -2.58
N ASP A 427 9.13 -2.96 -1.91
CA ASP A 427 10.39 -2.36 -2.30
C ASP A 427 10.89 -3.07 -3.57
N SER A 428 11.36 -2.29 -4.53
CA SER A 428 11.99 -2.79 -5.75
C SER A 428 13.41 -3.30 -5.53
N SER A 429 14.01 -2.93 -4.40
CA SER A 429 15.39 -3.22 -4.01
C SER A 429 15.49 -3.76 -2.60
N ASP A 430 16.56 -4.49 -2.30
CA ASP A 430 16.78 -5.07 -0.97
C ASP A 430 17.32 -4.01 0.01
N ALA A 431 16.48 -3.59 0.95
CA ALA A 431 16.84 -2.60 1.97
C ALA A 431 17.95 -3.08 2.91
N GLU A 432 18.02 -4.37 3.26
CA GLU A 432 19.09 -4.89 4.11
C GLU A 432 20.44 -4.69 3.45
N ARG A 433 20.51 -5.04 2.16
CA ARG A 433 21.72 -4.86 1.37
C ARG A 433 22.11 -3.39 1.29
N CYS A 434 21.17 -2.50 0.99
CA CYS A 434 21.41 -1.05 0.94
C CYS A 434 22.03 -0.54 2.25
N ILE A 435 21.48 -0.98 3.39
CA ILE A 435 21.94 -0.60 4.74
C ILE A 435 23.33 -1.16 5.05
N LYS A 436 23.55 -2.46 4.81
CA LYS A 436 24.79 -3.15 5.19
C LYS A 436 25.96 -2.78 4.28
N GLU A 437 25.69 -2.51 3.01
CA GLU A 437 26.71 -2.18 2.01
C GLU A 437 26.86 -0.66 1.78
N GLY A 438 25.92 0.14 2.28
CA GLY A 438 25.93 1.60 2.10
C GLY A 438 25.75 2.01 0.64
N MET A 439 25.00 1.21 -0.14
CA MET A 439 24.80 1.39 -1.57
C MET A 439 23.34 1.73 -1.91
N PRO A 440 23.08 2.43 -3.02
CA PRO A 440 21.71 2.64 -3.49
C PRO A 440 21.07 1.34 -3.95
N GLY A 441 19.73 1.33 -4.00
CA GLY A 441 18.97 0.16 -4.45
C GLY A 441 19.34 -0.25 -5.87
N GLN A 442 19.54 -1.55 -6.10
CA GLN A 442 19.94 -2.10 -7.40
C GLN A 442 18.79 -2.82 -8.12
N GLY A 443 17.57 -2.73 -7.60
CA GLY A 443 16.41 -3.32 -8.24
C GLY A 443 16.34 -4.84 -8.12
N GLU A 444 16.81 -5.41 -7.01
CA GLU A 444 16.88 -6.86 -6.74
C GLU A 444 15.55 -7.59 -6.99
N HIS A 445 14.42 -6.91 -6.78
CA HIS A 445 13.09 -7.49 -6.91
C HIS A 445 12.43 -7.19 -8.26
N ARG A 446 12.99 -6.30 -9.09
CA ARG A 446 12.38 -5.80 -10.34
C ARG A 446 11.98 -6.91 -11.30
N ALA A 447 12.80 -7.95 -11.46
CA ALA A 447 12.48 -9.06 -12.39
C ALA A 447 11.25 -9.86 -11.93
N GLY A 448 11.12 -10.12 -10.62
CA GLY A 448 9.95 -10.81 -10.06
C GLY A 448 8.70 -9.94 -10.14
N ILE A 449 8.85 -8.64 -9.86
CA ILE A 449 7.80 -7.63 -9.99
C ILE A 449 7.27 -7.59 -11.43
N GLU A 450 8.16 -7.45 -12.42
CA GLU A 450 7.79 -7.42 -13.84
C GLU A 450 7.11 -8.73 -14.27
N ALA A 451 7.66 -9.88 -13.87
CA ALA A 451 7.07 -11.18 -14.19
C ALA A 451 5.66 -11.34 -13.62
N MET A 452 5.40 -10.83 -12.41
CA MET A 452 4.06 -10.84 -11.82
C MET A 452 3.10 -9.93 -12.58
N VAL A 453 3.50 -8.68 -12.86
CA VAL A 453 2.68 -7.72 -13.61
C VAL A 453 2.33 -8.24 -15.01
N GLU A 454 3.28 -8.87 -15.71
CA GLU A 454 3.07 -9.47 -17.03
C GLU A 454 2.02 -10.59 -16.99
N ARG A 455 2.07 -11.47 -15.97
CA ARG A 455 1.11 -12.59 -15.85
C ARG A 455 -0.33 -12.12 -15.61
N HIS A 456 -0.52 -10.93 -15.04
CA HIS A 456 -1.83 -10.44 -14.59
C HIS A 456 -2.28 -9.20 -15.37
N GLY A 457 -2.26 -9.27 -16.71
CA GLY A 457 -2.64 -8.18 -17.61
C GLY A 457 -4.06 -7.60 -17.45
N ASN A 458 -4.95 -8.28 -16.72
CA ASN A 458 -6.30 -7.79 -16.43
C ASN A 458 -6.41 -7.06 -15.08
N THR A 459 -5.36 -7.06 -14.27
CA THR A 459 -5.34 -6.45 -12.94
C THR A 459 -4.67 -5.10 -13.02
N SER A 460 -5.33 -4.05 -12.52
CA SER A 460 -4.71 -2.73 -12.44
C SER A 460 -3.75 -2.70 -11.25
N PHE A 461 -2.46 -2.48 -11.49
CA PHE A 461 -1.46 -2.34 -10.43
C PHE A 461 -1.22 -0.87 -10.13
N ILE A 462 -1.11 -0.53 -8.85
CA ILE A 462 -0.63 0.78 -8.37
C ILE A 462 0.58 0.46 -7.48
N HIS A 463 1.79 0.62 -8.00
CA HIS A 463 3.01 0.32 -7.24
C HIS A 463 3.42 1.54 -6.42
N ALA A 464 3.44 1.36 -5.11
CA ALA A 464 3.63 2.46 -4.18
C ALA A 464 5.01 3.11 -4.26
N HIS A 465 5.07 4.39 -3.88
CA HIS A 465 6.29 5.15 -3.64
C HIS A 465 7.23 5.18 -4.84
N VAL A 466 6.73 5.70 -5.95
CA VAL A 466 7.51 5.89 -7.18
C VAL A 466 8.04 4.55 -7.72
N GLY A 467 7.22 3.49 -7.65
CA GLY A 467 7.64 2.18 -8.16
C GLY A 467 8.53 1.40 -7.20
N GLY A 468 8.26 1.51 -5.91
CA GLY A 468 8.84 0.66 -4.87
C GLY A 468 10.16 1.20 -4.32
N LEU A 469 10.22 2.50 -4.02
CA LEU A 469 11.33 3.04 -3.23
C LEU A 469 11.09 2.80 -1.73
N GLY A 470 12.14 2.34 -1.06
CA GLY A 470 12.18 2.21 0.39
C GLY A 470 12.79 3.46 1.06
N LYS A 471 12.65 3.56 2.38
CA LYS A 471 13.31 4.60 3.18
C LYS A 471 14.83 4.46 3.11
N TYR A 472 15.33 3.23 3.12
CA TYR A 472 16.77 2.94 3.14
C TYR A 472 17.34 2.49 1.79
N GLY A 473 16.49 2.36 0.77
CA GLY A 473 16.89 2.08 -0.61
C GLY A 473 16.66 3.31 -1.47
N PRO A 474 17.60 4.29 -1.49
CA PRO A 474 17.44 5.45 -2.36
C PRO A 474 17.44 4.99 -3.84
N PRO A 475 16.88 5.80 -4.75
CA PRO A 475 16.81 5.47 -6.17
C PRO A 475 18.19 5.13 -6.72
N GLY A 476 18.31 3.96 -7.34
CA GLY A 476 19.45 3.61 -8.20
C GLY A 476 19.51 4.50 -9.44
N ASP A 477 20.63 4.44 -10.16
CA ASP A 477 20.91 5.33 -11.30
C ASP A 477 19.95 5.16 -12.47
N ASP A 478 19.32 4.00 -12.61
CA ASP A 478 18.42 3.61 -13.71
C ASP A 478 16.94 3.54 -13.31
N HIS A 479 16.59 4.05 -12.13
CA HIS A 479 15.28 3.84 -11.54
C HIS A 479 14.14 4.45 -12.38
N GLU A 480 14.32 5.69 -12.86
CA GLU A 480 13.33 6.35 -13.71
C GLU A 480 13.18 5.64 -15.07
N GLU A 481 14.28 5.17 -15.65
CA GLU A 481 14.31 4.40 -16.89
C GLU A 481 13.57 3.06 -16.73
N TRP A 482 13.72 2.40 -15.58
CA TRP A 482 12.99 1.17 -15.28
C TRP A 482 11.47 1.43 -15.14
N ILE A 483 11.05 2.49 -14.46
CA ILE A 483 9.62 2.87 -14.39
C ILE A 483 9.07 3.15 -15.80
N ASP A 484 9.82 3.90 -16.62
CA ASP A 484 9.43 4.18 -18.01
C ASP A 484 9.26 2.90 -18.83
N ALA A 485 10.19 1.95 -18.68
CA ALA A 485 10.12 0.65 -19.34
C ALA A 485 8.90 -0.16 -18.87
N MET A 486 8.65 -0.23 -17.56
CA MET A 486 7.48 -0.90 -16.98
C MET A 486 6.17 -0.34 -17.53
N MET A 487 6.00 0.98 -17.54
CA MET A 487 4.78 1.62 -18.03
C MET A 487 4.60 1.50 -19.54
N THR A 488 5.70 1.52 -20.30
CA THR A 488 5.69 1.30 -21.75
C THR A 488 5.26 -0.13 -22.08
N LYS A 489 5.75 -1.11 -21.34
CA LYS A 489 5.48 -2.53 -21.57
C LYS A 489 4.12 -2.97 -21.03
N HIS A 490 3.70 -2.45 -19.89
CA HIS A 490 2.50 -2.90 -19.17
C HIS A 490 1.48 -1.78 -19.00
N PRO A 491 0.46 -1.68 -19.87
CA PRO A 491 -0.49 -0.58 -19.82
C PRO A 491 -1.35 -0.49 -18.54
N HIS A 492 -1.47 -1.60 -17.83
CA HIS A 492 -2.19 -1.76 -16.56
C HIS A 492 -1.33 -1.44 -15.32
N TYR A 493 -0.04 -1.12 -15.50
CA TYR A 493 0.85 -0.69 -14.43
C TYR A 493 0.78 0.81 -14.20
N LYS A 494 0.58 1.21 -12.94
CA LYS A 494 0.58 2.59 -12.44
C LYS A 494 1.49 2.69 -11.24
N VAL A 495 1.82 3.92 -10.90
CA VAL A 495 2.67 4.27 -9.76
C VAL A 495 1.95 5.34 -8.96
N ASP A 496 1.92 5.20 -7.64
CA ASP A 496 1.67 6.35 -6.79
C ASP A 496 2.98 7.08 -6.45
N ILE A 497 2.88 8.38 -6.23
CA ILE A 497 4.00 9.22 -5.78
C ILE A 497 3.79 9.57 -4.31
N SER A 498 3.52 8.57 -3.47
CA SER A 498 3.30 8.77 -2.03
C SER A 498 4.59 8.72 -1.20
N TRP A 499 4.45 9.04 0.08
CA TRP A 499 5.47 9.02 1.13
C TRP A 499 6.48 10.15 1.06
N ASP A 500 6.49 10.98 2.11
CA ASP A 500 7.36 12.13 2.26
C ASP A 500 8.84 11.72 2.25
N VAL A 501 9.20 10.64 2.94
CA VAL A 501 10.57 10.09 2.97
C VAL A 501 11.09 9.77 1.56
N VAL A 502 10.22 9.24 0.68
CA VAL A 502 10.58 8.96 -0.71
C VAL A 502 10.58 10.24 -1.54
N ALA A 503 9.57 11.10 -1.37
CA ALA A 503 9.48 12.38 -2.04
C ALA A 503 10.68 13.29 -1.74
N GLU A 504 11.31 13.16 -0.57
CA GLU A 504 12.55 13.86 -0.25
C GLU A 504 13.67 13.55 -1.24
N ASN A 505 13.75 12.35 -1.83
CA ASN A 505 14.73 12.03 -2.90
C ASN A 505 14.48 12.82 -4.19
N TYR A 506 13.29 13.41 -4.33
CA TYR A 506 12.84 14.24 -5.45
C TYR A 506 12.56 15.69 -5.00
N SER A 507 13.11 16.10 -3.85
CA SER A 507 13.17 17.49 -3.42
C SER A 507 14.45 18.17 -3.92
N PRO A 508 14.38 19.45 -4.35
CA PRO A 508 15.57 20.19 -4.78
C PRO A 508 16.48 20.64 -3.63
N HIS A 509 16.10 20.34 -2.38
CA HIS A 509 16.88 20.66 -1.19
C HIS A 509 17.69 19.44 -0.73
N SER A 510 19.00 19.63 -0.58
CA SER A 510 19.87 18.64 0.03
C SER A 510 19.63 18.58 1.54
N ARG A 511 19.73 17.38 2.12
CA ARG A 511 19.80 17.18 3.57
C ARG A 511 21.19 17.51 4.15
N LEU A 512 22.19 17.75 3.28
CA LEU A 512 23.52 18.11 3.73
C LEU A 512 23.52 19.54 4.33
N PRO A 513 24.29 19.79 5.40
CA PRO A 513 24.45 21.12 5.98
C PRO A 513 24.86 22.17 4.94
N ASP A 514 24.48 23.43 5.15
CA ASP A 514 24.76 24.53 4.19
C ASP A 514 26.25 24.70 3.86
N ASN A 515 27.12 24.38 4.83
CA ASN A 515 28.57 24.46 4.67
C ASN A 515 29.22 23.16 4.15
N HIS A 516 28.43 22.13 3.82
CA HIS A 516 28.96 20.86 3.37
C HIS A 516 29.43 20.94 1.91
N PRO A 517 30.69 20.58 1.58
CA PRO A 517 31.25 20.75 0.23
C PRO A 517 30.53 19.90 -0.83
N GLY A 518 29.89 18.80 -0.43
CA GLY A 518 29.11 17.94 -1.32
C GLY A 518 27.69 18.45 -1.63
N LYS A 519 27.19 19.48 -0.92
CA LYS A 519 25.81 19.96 -1.07
C LYS A 519 25.49 20.38 -2.51
N PRO A 520 26.32 21.18 -3.23
CA PRO A 520 26.01 21.55 -4.61
C PRO A 520 25.92 20.35 -5.56
N ALA A 521 26.75 19.31 -5.35
CA ALA A 521 26.73 18.10 -6.17
C ALA A 521 25.45 17.27 -5.91
N ASP A 522 25.05 17.13 -4.64
CA ASP A 522 23.80 16.45 -4.27
C ASP A 522 22.57 17.18 -4.84
N GLU A 523 22.52 18.51 -4.73
CA GLU A 523 21.42 19.31 -5.31
C GLU A 523 21.36 19.21 -6.84
N ALA A 524 22.51 19.16 -7.51
CA ALA A 524 22.57 18.94 -8.96
C ALA A 524 22.05 17.54 -9.33
N ALA A 525 22.43 16.50 -8.58
CA ALA A 525 21.95 15.14 -8.79
C ALA A 525 20.44 15.02 -8.57
N ARG A 526 19.91 15.64 -7.52
CA ARG A 526 18.46 15.73 -7.22
C ARG A 526 17.70 16.44 -8.33
N LYS A 527 18.21 17.59 -8.81
CA LYS A 527 17.62 18.30 -9.95
C LYS A 527 17.53 17.41 -11.20
N ALA A 528 18.62 16.71 -11.54
CA ALA A 528 18.63 15.81 -12.69
C ALA A 528 17.60 14.68 -12.52
N ARG A 529 17.46 14.14 -11.31
CA ARG A 529 16.48 13.11 -10.97
C ARG A 529 15.03 13.61 -11.10
N ILE A 530 14.75 14.81 -10.60
CA ILE A 530 13.46 15.49 -10.76
C ILE A 530 13.11 15.65 -12.24
N GLU A 531 14.05 16.11 -13.06
CA GLU A 531 13.85 16.29 -14.50
C GLU A 531 13.57 14.97 -15.24
N ARG A 532 14.24 13.88 -14.84
CA ARG A 532 13.98 12.53 -15.38
C ARG A 532 12.59 12.06 -14.99
N LEU A 533 12.22 12.10 -13.71
CA LEU A 533 10.88 11.68 -13.27
C LEU A 533 9.79 12.52 -13.94
N ALA A 534 9.96 13.84 -14.03
CA ALA A 534 9.03 14.70 -14.76
C ALA A 534 8.90 14.31 -16.24
N THR A 535 9.99 13.86 -16.87
CA THR A 535 9.96 13.35 -18.25
C THR A 535 9.15 12.07 -18.36
N VAL A 536 9.31 11.13 -17.43
CA VAL A 536 8.51 9.89 -17.38
C VAL A 536 7.03 10.22 -17.16
N ILE A 537 6.70 11.12 -16.22
CA ILE A 537 5.32 11.57 -15.98
C ILE A 537 4.71 12.19 -17.23
N ARG A 538 5.46 13.07 -17.93
CA ARG A 538 4.96 13.68 -19.18
C ARG A 538 4.73 12.66 -20.29
N LYS A 539 5.54 11.60 -20.35
CA LYS A 539 5.39 10.50 -21.30
C LYS A 539 4.21 9.58 -20.95
N HIS A 540 3.92 9.40 -19.67
CA HIS A 540 2.85 8.53 -19.16
C HIS A 540 1.89 9.28 -18.22
N PRO A 541 1.18 10.33 -18.69
CA PRO A 541 0.44 11.24 -17.82
C PRO A 541 -0.73 10.59 -17.07
N ASP A 542 -1.22 9.43 -17.52
CA ASP A 542 -2.35 8.70 -16.93
C ASP A 542 -1.92 7.58 -15.96
N ARG A 543 -0.63 7.56 -15.58
CA ARG A 543 -0.02 6.45 -14.84
C ARG A 543 0.55 6.82 -13.47
N PHE A 544 0.50 8.10 -13.10
CA PHE A 544 0.99 8.60 -11.81
C PHE A 544 -0.16 9.13 -10.97
N ILE A 545 -0.21 8.78 -9.69
CA ILE A 545 -1.29 9.15 -8.78
C ILE A 545 -0.71 9.74 -7.50
N MET A 546 -1.23 10.87 -7.04
CA MET A 546 -0.83 11.45 -5.77
C MET A 546 -1.31 10.60 -4.58
N GLY A 547 -0.44 10.43 -3.58
CA GLY A 547 -0.77 9.87 -2.26
C GLY A 547 0.08 10.54 -1.18
N SER A 548 -0.36 10.52 0.07
CA SER A 548 0.41 11.09 1.19
C SER A 548 1.32 10.07 1.86
N ASP A 549 0.86 8.83 1.97
CA ASP A 549 1.38 7.81 2.90
C ASP A 549 1.36 8.28 4.36
N ALA A 550 0.43 9.18 4.71
CA ALA A 550 0.34 9.69 6.07
C ALA A 550 -0.04 8.54 7.01
N LEU A 551 0.95 8.08 7.79
CA LEU A 551 0.79 6.95 8.71
C LEU A 551 -0.24 7.26 9.80
N VAL A 552 -0.27 8.51 10.27
CA VAL A 552 -1.24 9.01 11.25
C VAL A 552 -1.59 10.46 10.91
N THR A 553 -2.83 10.71 10.53
CA THR A 553 -3.29 12.09 10.37
C THR A 553 -3.58 12.67 11.74
N ARG A 554 -2.57 13.38 12.26
CA ARG A 554 -2.69 14.20 13.46
C ARG A 554 -2.99 15.65 13.10
N ASN A 555 -2.56 16.09 11.93
CA ASN A 555 -2.64 17.46 11.47
C ASN A 555 -2.63 17.55 9.92
N PRO A 556 -2.99 18.70 9.33
CA PRO A 556 -2.94 18.91 7.88
C PRO A 556 -1.53 18.83 7.28
N GLU A 557 -0.51 19.19 8.07
CA GLU A 557 0.89 19.23 7.62
C GLU A 557 1.37 17.82 7.27
N SER A 558 1.00 16.81 8.06
CA SER A 558 1.37 15.43 7.79
C SER A 558 0.73 14.85 6.52
N ILE A 559 -0.50 15.28 6.19
CA ILE A 559 -1.15 14.90 4.93
C ILE A 559 -0.48 15.60 3.74
N SER A 560 -0.12 16.87 3.91
CA SER A 560 0.43 17.69 2.82
C SER A 560 1.95 17.57 2.66
N ALA A 561 2.67 16.89 3.56
CA ALA A 561 4.13 16.80 3.56
C ALA A 561 4.69 16.33 2.20
N THR A 562 4.17 15.21 1.69
CA THR A 562 4.55 14.65 0.39
C THR A 562 4.27 15.62 -0.76
N TYR A 563 3.09 16.25 -0.77
CA TYR A 563 2.74 17.27 -1.77
C TYR A 563 3.73 18.44 -1.73
N ASN A 564 4.03 18.95 -0.53
CA ASN A 564 4.88 20.12 -0.34
C ASN A 564 6.31 19.88 -0.80
N LEU A 565 6.83 18.66 -0.63
CA LEU A 565 8.15 18.27 -1.13
C LEU A 565 8.20 18.28 -2.67
N TYR A 566 7.22 17.68 -3.34
CA TYR A 566 7.16 17.69 -4.80
C TYR A 566 6.86 19.07 -5.39
N ALA A 567 6.04 19.87 -4.71
CA ALA A 567 5.72 21.25 -5.12
C ALA A 567 6.89 22.22 -4.83
N ASN A 568 7.82 21.82 -3.98
CA ASN A 568 8.78 22.70 -3.32
C ASN A 568 8.11 23.95 -2.72
N ARG A 569 7.13 23.71 -1.84
CA ARG A 569 6.33 24.75 -1.16
C ARG A 569 6.32 24.58 0.37
N PRO A 570 7.47 24.69 1.05
CA PRO A 570 7.50 24.60 2.51
C PRO A 570 6.60 25.68 3.13
N GLY A 571 5.70 25.28 4.02
CA GLY A 571 4.74 26.19 4.68
C GLY A 571 3.77 26.90 3.71
N GLY A 572 3.58 26.39 2.50
CA GLY A 572 2.66 26.95 1.49
C GLY A 572 3.22 28.15 0.70
N GLY A 573 4.48 28.53 0.90
CA GLY A 573 5.16 29.60 0.16
C GLY A 573 6.08 29.09 -0.95
N MET A 574 6.47 29.95 -1.89
CA MET A 574 7.55 29.61 -2.84
C MET A 574 8.90 29.55 -2.12
N ASP A 575 9.76 28.62 -2.55
CA ASP A 575 11.15 28.58 -2.10
C ASP A 575 11.84 29.93 -2.39
N PRO A 576 12.38 30.63 -1.38
CA PRO A 576 13.06 31.91 -1.58
C PRO A 576 14.31 31.79 -2.45
N ALA A 577 14.92 30.60 -2.56
CA ALA A 577 16.04 30.37 -3.48
C ALA A 577 15.60 30.14 -4.94
N GLY A 578 14.29 30.09 -5.21
CA GLY A 578 13.73 29.91 -6.54
C GLY A 578 13.98 28.52 -7.13
N LYS A 579 14.26 27.50 -6.31
CA LYS A 579 14.43 26.14 -6.78
C LYS A 579 13.07 25.57 -7.21
N LEU A 580 13.11 24.80 -8.28
CA LEU A 580 11.92 24.17 -8.86
C LEU A 580 11.73 22.78 -8.27
N GLY A 581 10.53 22.49 -7.77
CA GLY A 581 10.09 21.15 -7.39
C GLY A 581 9.64 20.35 -8.61
N LEU A 582 9.35 19.06 -8.42
CA LEU A 582 8.81 18.18 -9.45
C LEU A 582 7.60 18.78 -10.18
N PHE A 583 6.65 19.35 -9.44
CA PHE A 583 5.42 19.87 -10.05
C PHE A 583 5.64 21.12 -10.90
N ASP A 584 6.72 21.88 -10.68
CA ASP A 584 7.06 23.02 -11.53
C ASP A 584 7.50 22.58 -12.95
N TYR A 585 7.88 21.32 -13.15
CA TYR A 585 8.22 20.75 -14.45
C TYR A 585 7.02 20.12 -15.20
N LEU A 586 5.83 20.09 -14.59
CA LEU A 586 4.66 19.46 -15.18
C LEU A 586 3.73 20.52 -15.80
N PRO A 587 3.29 20.35 -17.07
CA PRO A 587 2.22 21.17 -17.63
C PRO A 587 0.95 21.09 -16.77
N PRO A 588 0.15 22.16 -16.64
CA PRO A 588 -1.04 22.17 -15.79
C PRO A 588 -2.00 21.00 -16.04
N LYS A 589 -2.25 20.65 -17.31
CA LYS A 589 -3.10 19.51 -17.70
C LYS A 589 -2.60 18.17 -17.16
N ILE A 590 -1.27 17.97 -17.13
CA ILE A 590 -0.65 16.75 -16.61
C ILE A 590 -0.64 16.77 -15.08
N LEU A 591 -0.31 17.91 -14.47
CA LEU A 591 -0.35 18.06 -13.02
C LEU A 591 -1.75 17.77 -12.45
N THR A 592 -2.83 18.28 -13.07
CA THR A 592 -4.20 17.98 -12.66
C THR A 592 -4.54 16.48 -12.75
N LYS A 593 -4.03 15.79 -13.78
CA LYS A 593 -4.19 14.33 -13.87
C LYS A 593 -3.50 13.61 -12.72
N VAL A 594 -2.25 13.98 -12.41
CA VAL A 594 -1.49 13.38 -11.30
C VAL A 594 -2.15 13.64 -9.94
N LEU A 595 -2.58 14.88 -9.70
CA LEU A 595 -3.15 15.30 -8.42
C LEU A 595 -4.55 14.75 -8.17
N SER A 596 -5.39 14.57 -9.19
CA SER A 596 -6.77 14.09 -8.98
C SER A 596 -7.30 13.22 -10.11
N GLY A 597 -7.11 13.59 -11.38
CA GLY A 597 -7.80 12.93 -12.49
C GLY A 597 -7.51 11.42 -12.63
N ASN A 598 -6.29 10.99 -12.31
CA ASN A 598 -5.91 9.58 -12.38
C ASN A 598 -6.50 8.76 -11.23
N PHE A 599 -6.59 9.34 -10.03
CA PHE A 599 -7.31 8.74 -8.90
C PHE A 599 -8.78 8.52 -9.25
N GLU A 600 -9.45 9.54 -9.79
CA GLU A 600 -10.86 9.47 -10.20
C GLU A 600 -11.05 8.38 -11.27
N THR A 601 -10.21 8.39 -12.30
CA THR A 601 -10.27 7.41 -13.39
C THR A 601 -10.14 5.98 -12.87
N VAL A 602 -9.23 5.73 -11.93
CA VAL A 602 -9.01 4.41 -11.36
C VAL A 602 -10.18 3.98 -10.48
N LEU A 603 -10.57 4.81 -9.52
CA LEU A 603 -11.55 4.42 -8.50
C LEU A 603 -13.00 4.49 -8.99
N ASP A 604 -13.35 5.43 -9.86
CA ASP A 604 -14.69 5.45 -10.46
C ASP A 604 -14.90 4.21 -11.35
N LYS A 605 -13.85 3.76 -12.05
CA LYS A 605 -13.86 2.51 -12.80
C LYS A 605 -13.96 1.30 -11.87
N ALA A 606 -13.17 1.26 -10.79
CA ALA A 606 -13.18 0.17 -9.82
C ALA A 606 -14.54 0.04 -9.14
N GLU A 607 -15.17 1.17 -8.81
CA GLU A 607 -16.51 1.23 -8.27
C GLU A 607 -17.53 0.66 -9.27
N ALA A 608 -17.53 1.14 -10.52
CA ALA A 608 -18.45 0.64 -11.54
C ALA A 608 -18.30 -0.87 -11.81
N ASP A 609 -17.06 -1.36 -11.94
CA ASP A 609 -16.79 -2.78 -12.19
C ASP A 609 -17.06 -3.65 -10.96
N GLY A 610 -16.71 -3.19 -9.77
CA GLY A 610 -16.96 -3.90 -8.51
C GLY A 610 -18.46 -4.05 -8.22
N ARG A 611 -19.25 -3.00 -8.44
CA ARG A 611 -20.72 -3.06 -8.34
C ARG A 611 -21.31 -4.06 -9.34
N ARG A 612 -20.82 -4.06 -10.59
CA ARG A 612 -21.23 -5.05 -11.61
C ARG A 612 -20.85 -6.46 -11.18
N TYR A 613 -19.63 -6.65 -10.68
CA TYR A 613 -19.14 -7.94 -10.21
C TYR A 613 -20.03 -8.51 -9.10
N GLU A 614 -20.32 -7.71 -8.06
CA GLU A 614 -21.18 -8.10 -6.94
C GLU A 614 -22.59 -8.52 -7.40
N ALA A 615 -23.17 -7.79 -8.36
CA ALA A 615 -24.53 -8.06 -8.84
C ALA A 615 -24.61 -9.28 -9.78
N GLU A 616 -23.63 -9.46 -10.66
CA GLU A 616 -23.75 -10.38 -11.81
C GLU A 616 -22.90 -11.64 -11.69
N VAL A 617 -21.72 -11.54 -11.06
CA VAL A 617 -20.68 -12.59 -11.11
C VAL A 617 -20.47 -13.23 -9.74
N MET A 618 -20.41 -12.43 -8.68
CA MET A 618 -20.16 -12.88 -7.32
C MET A 618 -21.10 -14.01 -6.86
N PRO A 619 -22.41 -14.02 -7.15
CA PRO A 619 -23.28 -15.13 -6.75
C PRO A 619 -22.84 -16.49 -7.31
N GLU A 620 -22.27 -16.53 -8.53
CA GLU A 620 -21.77 -17.75 -9.13
C GLU A 620 -20.42 -18.19 -8.55
N ASP A 621 -19.51 -17.24 -8.31
CA ASP A 621 -18.24 -17.53 -7.63
C ASP A 621 -18.49 -18.10 -6.23
N MET A 622 -19.43 -17.52 -5.48
CA MET A 622 -19.83 -17.97 -4.15
C MET A 622 -20.44 -19.38 -4.18
N ARG A 623 -21.30 -19.69 -5.17
CA ARG A 623 -21.84 -21.05 -5.36
C ARG A 623 -20.75 -22.06 -5.69
N SER A 624 -19.84 -21.70 -6.59
CA SER A 624 -18.73 -22.56 -7.01
C SER A 624 -17.81 -22.87 -5.84
N MET A 625 -17.47 -21.86 -5.05
CA MET A 625 -16.67 -22.00 -3.83
C MET A 625 -17.36 -22.87 -2.78
N GLN A 626 -18.65 -22.68 -2.55
CA GLN A 626 -19.42 -23.52 -1.64
C GLN A 626 -19.43 -25.00 -2.10
N ALA A 627 -19.57 -25.24 -3.41
CA ALA A 627 -19.54 -26.58 -3.98
C ALA A 627 -18.16 -27.24 -3.77
N GLU A 628 -17.08 -26.50 -3.98
CA GLU A 628 -15.71 -26.97 -3.73
C GLU A 628 -15.45 -27.30 -2.25
N ILE A 629 -15.90 -26.43 -1.32
CA ILE A 629 -15.79 -26.68 0.12
C ILE A 629 -16.50 -27.98 0.52
N VAL A 630 -17.71 -28.20 -0.01
CA VAL A 630 -18.50 -29.42 0.23
C VAL A 630 -17.78 -30.64 -0.35
N GLN A 631 -17.28 -30.56 -1.58
CA GLN A 631 -16.57 -31.66 -2.25
C GLN A 631 -15.30 -32.04 -1.48
N ASN A 632 -14.57 -31.05 -0.96
CA ASN A 632 -13.30 -31.26 -0.26
C ASN A 632 -13.48 -31.69 1.21
N SER A 633 -14.72 -31.85 1.70
CA SER A 633 -15.03 -32.18 3.11
C SER A 633 -14.37 -31.22 4.12
N ARG A 634 -14.03 -29.99 3.71
CA ARG A 634 -13.13 -29.12 4.49
C ARG A 634 -13.81 -28.36 5.64
N THR A 635 -15.15 -28.26 5.70
CA THR A 635 -15.87 -27.76 6.89
C THR A 635 -17.40 -27.95 6.78
N PRO A 636 -18.14 -28.10 7.90
CA PRO A 636 -19.61 -28.10 7.94
C PRO A 636 -20.25 -26.70 7.87
N ASN A 637 -19.46 -25.62 7.81
CA ASN A 637 -19.97 -24.26 7.71
C ASN A 637 -20.46 -23.99 6.28
N VAL A 638 -21.73 -24.32 6.02
CA VAL A 638 -22.45 -23.91 4.82
C VAL A 638 -22.60 -22.39 4.86
N TRP A 639 -22.11 -21.69 3.85
CA TRP A 639 -22.40 -20.27 3.69
C TRP A 639 -23.93 -20.11 3.55
N PRO A 640 -24.55 -19.14 4.23
CA PRO A 640 -25.99 -18.94 4.09
C PRO A 640 -26.32 -18.75 2.61
N ALA A 641 -27.36 -19.46 2.15
CA ALA A 641 -27.80 -19.44 0.75
C ALA A 641 -27.90 -17.99 0.24
N VAL A 642 -27.24 -17.74 -0.91
CA VAL A 642 -27.16 -16.43 -1.58
C VAL A 642 -28.51 -16.05 -2.15
#